data_AF-A0A7S4CE41-F1
#
_entry.id   AF-A0A7S4CE41-F1
#
_cell.length_a   1.000
_cell.length_b   1.000
_cell.length_c   1.000
_cell.angle_alpha   90.00
_cell.angle_beta   90.00
_cell.angle_gamma   90.00
#
_symmetry.space_group_name_H-M   'P 1'
#
loop_
_entity.id
_entity.type
_entity.pdbx_description
1 polymer ?
#
loop_
_entity_poly.entity_id
_entity_poly.type
_entity_poly.pdbx_seq_one_letter_code
_entity_poly.pdbx_strand_id
1 'polypeptide(L)'
;TPGERGLDGPEAAAKPGAAKNGNRRLNKSRYSSVNLFLSDDPSLDPAYNDLDVEYDEDTLQYLLQNGVDEILARHVAHQFVRDPLVIYRETLDQDNEASTDHYENLSSTNWNSMRLKLPPPQGDIGWRVEFRTMEVQLTDFENAAFSIFIVLISRIVLAFKLNLYVPLSLVDENMDRAHRRDAVLKEKFHFRRHITNHDACVSVLLEGLCCCSGTNHQYDAHDEYSLHEIMNGKKDAFPGLIPLVHNYLDLLECYGEPRIMLNQYLTLISHRASGQLQTPAHFMRKFMMEHPTYRQDSAVSPEAAYDLMKHCKRLTEGKVSEPGLYGKLWPRCNKSPIQRRALHPDVPHIAPDFVPVRAKGTLTSAPPKPNPNTPTMPNKAHWDAIDSDHGCPPNEAPDQPHTGAPYTMMRYRMIKFLKDILAEMRHFHPQYSSLGGPTICNHTYMAVIALFHLGGSRPLLQYWFDHSLFEPIRRTEQQHCVDGHNWEEYKGTKCFAEVREFFQGEAARLGREGILREYLPKLVFGLYRGSFHPLIRLSYSLYEDGEDGLADALAYWTIKYDDQTAVADWDQHAEALLSTHEYSPWRLLEIMSEEHAKQDMSGCVFKDIESIMACPNLQKLVAKVACLDDQVEEVLDNLLSIAIRIFMAKPSFLALHSVTGGYALLHIMPHVTQKVLAVKVYCLWVLAVYILRDFPALAPPPDRQRAVDDAARKARWETCRKAALVSTH
;
A
#
# COMPACT_ATOMS: atom_id res chain seq x y z
N THR A 1 -28.61 -34.75 -1.62
CA THR A 1 -30.00 -34.59 -2.11
C THR A 1 -30.98 -34.76 -0.95
N PRO A 2 -32.26 -34.38 -1.05
CA PRO A 2 -33.28 -34.73 -0.03
C PRO A 2 -33.28 -36.23 0.32
N GLY A 3 -33.15 -37.11 -0.68
CA GLY A 3 -33.03 -38.56 -0.48
C GLY A 3 -31.79 -39.01 0.29
N GLU A 4 -30.61 -38.45 0.03
CA GLU A 4 -29.40 -38.74 0.84
C GLU A 4 -29.51 -38.26 2.28
N ARG A 5 -30.36 -37.26 2.55
CA ARG A 5 -30.58 -36.71 3.90
C ARG A 5 -31.69 -37.44 4.66
N GLY A 6 -32.31 -38.46 4.06
CA GLY A 6 -33.47 -39.15 4.65
C GLY A 6 -34.71 -38.26 4.76
N LEU A 7 -34.86 -37.23 3.92
CA LEU A 7 -35.98 -36.28 3.95
C LEU A 7 -37.15 -36.67 3.02
N ASP A 8 -37.05 -37.79 2.32
CA ASP A 8 -38.07 -38.26 1.36
C ASP A 8 -39.30 -38.92 2.03
N GLY A 9 -39.41 -38.83 3.36
CA GLY A 9 -40.53 -39.38 4.15
C GLY A 9 -40.41 -40.89 4.44
N PRO A 10 -41.27 -41.43 5.33
CA PRO A 10 -41.20 -42.82 5.79
C PRO A 10 -41.52 -43.89 4.73
N GLU A 11 -41.98 -43.49 3.53
CA GLU A 11 -42.27 -44.40 2.40
C GLU A 11 -41.06 -44.61 1.46
N ALA A 12 -39.95 -43.90 1.67
CA ALA A 12 -38.74 -44.14 0.90
C ALA A 12 -38.10 -45.48 1.33
N ALA A 13 -38.41 -46.55 0.59
CA ALA A 13 -37.81 -47.86 0.80
C ALA A 13 -36.27 -47.75 0.86
N ALA A 14 -35.65 -48.47 1.80
CA ALA A 14 -34.21 -48.64 1.88
C ALA A 14 -33.68 -48.98 0.48
N LYS A 15 -32.82 -48.13 -0.09
CA LYS A 15 -32.27 -48.33 -1.43
C LYS A 15 -31.10 -49.30 -1.32
N PRO A 16 -31.24 -50.57 -1.76
CA PRO A 16 -30.14 -51.52 -1.71
C PRO A 16 -29.02 -51.01 -2.60
N GLY A 17 -27.82 -50.82 -2.02
CA GLY A 17 -26.65 -50.26 -2.73
C GLY A 17 -26.38 -48.77 -2.48
N ALA A 18 -27.24 -48.04 -1.77
CA ALA A 18 -26.89 -46.71 -1.24
C ALA A 18 -26.06 -46.83 0.05
N ALA A 19 -25.19 -45.86 0.36
CA ALA A 19 -24.39 -45.86 1.57
C ALA A 19 -25.22 -46.21 2.83
N LYS A 20 -24.82 -47.27 3.54
CA LYS A 20 -25.54 -47.87 4.69
C LYS A 20 -27.06 -48.09 4.48
N ASN A 21 -27.48 -48.54 3.28
CA ASN A 21 -28.87 -48.83 2.90
C ASN A 21 -29.83 -47.61 2.95
N GLY A 22 -29.29 -46.37 2.92
CA GLY A 22 -30.10 -45.14 3.02
C GLY A 22 -30.55 -44.79 4.44
N ASN A 23 -30.01 -45.43 5.47
CA ASN A 23 -30.40 -45.22 6.88
C ASN A 23 -29.63 -44.09 7.59
N ARG A 24 -28.74 -43.37 6.89
CA ARG A 24 -27.89 -42.34 7.51
C ARG A 24 -28.50 -40.96 7.33
N ARG A 25 -28.87 -40.31 8.44
CA ARG A 25 -29.37 -38.92 8.41
C ARG A 25 -28.19 -37.98 8.22
N LEU A 26 -28.20 -37.20 7.14
CA LEU A 26 -27.16 -36.21 6.85
C LEU A 26 -27.69 -34.80 7.13
N ASN A 27 -27.02 -34.09 8.03
CA ASN A 27 -27.47 -32.77 8.54
C ASN A 27 -27.45 -31.69 7.44
N LYS A 28 -26.47 -31.72 6.53
CA LYS A 28 -26.35 -30.76 5.42
C LYS A 28 -26.51 -31.41 4.05
N SER A 29 -26.89 -30.58 3.07
CA SER A 29 -26.78 -30.95 1.66
C SER A 29 -25.31 -31.15 1.27
N ARG A 30 -25.03 -31.95 0.24
CA ARG A 30 -23.69 -32.00 -0.40
C ARG A 30 -23.27 -30.67 -1.03
N TYR A 31 -24.21 -29.73 -1.21
CA TYR A 31 -23.95 -28.33 -1.53
C TYR A 31 -24.29 -27.49 -0.31
N SER A 32 -23.29 -27.06 0.47
CA SER A 32 -23.49 -26.29 1.71
C SER A 32 -22.25 -25.47 2.11
N SER A 33 -22.28 -24.87 3.29
CA SER A 33 -21.05 -24.44 3.97
C SER A 33 -20.11 -25.62 4.28
N VAL A 34 -18.85 -25.32 4.55
CA VAL A 34 -17.86 -26.29 5.05
C VAL A 34 -18.30 -26.94 6.37
N ASN A 35 -17.78 -28.14 6.64
CA ASN A 35 -18.13 -28.92 7.83
C ASN A 35 -16.98 -29.07 8.84
N LEU A 36 -15.74 -28.79 8.44
CA LEU A 36 -14.55 -28.92 9.27
C LEU A 36 -13.52 -27.88 8.87
N PHE A 37 -12.87 -27.27 9.86
CA PHE A 37 -11.57 -26.62 9.70
C PHE A 37 -10.47 -27.67 9.59
N LEU A 38 -9.47 -27.40 8.75
CA LEU A 38 -8.37 -28.32 8.43
C LEU A 38 -7.05 -27.65 8.79
N SER A 39 -6.53 -27.93 9.98
CA SER A 39 -5.25 -27.38 10.44
C SER A 39 -4.71 -28.19 11.61
N ASP A 40 -3.38 -28.32 11.70
CA ASP A 40 -2.62 -28.77 12.86
C ASP A 40 -2.04 -27.59 13.67
N ASP A 41 -2.34 -26.36 13.26
CA ASP A 41 -1.87 -25.15 13.95
C ASP A 41 -2.52 -25.03 15.33
N PRO A 42 -1.75 -24.75 16.40
CA PRO A 42 -2.28 -24.61 17.75
C PRO A 42 -3.37 -23.53 17.92
N SER A 43 -3.50 -22.61 16.96
CA SER A 43 -4.55 -21.60 16.95
C SER A 43 -5.94 -22.15 16.62
N LEU A 44 -6.05 -23.37 16.07
CA LEU A 44 -7.32 -24.07 15.91
C LEU A 44 -7.69 -24.79 17.21
N ASP A 45 -8.55 -24.17 18.02
CA ASP A 45 -9.20 -24.86 19.14
C ASP A 45 -10.11 -25.99 18.58
N PRO A 46 -9.95 -27.25 19.02
CA PRO A 46 -10.85 -28.34 18.63
C PRO A 46 -12.33 -28.03 18.83
N ALA A 47 -12.68 -27.18 19.81
CA ALA A 47 -14.04 -26.72 20.06
C ALA A 47 -14.62 -25.86 18.93
N TYR A 48 -13.82 -25.42 17.95
CA TYR A 48 -14.33 -24.73 16.77
C TYR A 48 -14.88 -25.67 15.70
N ASN A 49 -14.50 -26.94 15.73
CA ASN A 49 -15.13 -28.00 14.94
C ASN A 49 -16.33 -28.58 15.73
N ASP A 50 -17.33 -27.74 16.01
CA ASP A 50 -18.47 -28.02 16.90
C ASP A 50 -19.71 -28.59 16.21
N LEU A 51 -19.63 -28.86 14.91
CA LEU A 51 -20.72 -29.47 14.16
C LEU A 51 -20.77 -30.98 14.36
N ASP A 52 -21.99 -31.51 14.40
CA ASP A 52 -22.25 -32.95 14.30
C ASP A 52 -22.08 -33.42 12.83
N VAL A 53 -20.90 -33.96 12.53
CA VAL A 53 -20.47 -34.36 11.19
C VAL A 53 -20.39 -35.88 11.10
N GLU A 54 -21.17 -36.45 10.19
CA GLU A 54 -21.14 -37.89 9.90
C GLU A 54 -19.90 -38.28 9.07
N TYR A 55 -19.31 -39.44 9.38
CA TYR A 55 -18.12 -39.99 8.70
C TYR A 55 -18.34 -41.41 8.20
N ASP A 56 -17.75 -41.77 7.06
CA ASP A 56 -17.61 -43.17 6.71
C ASP A 56 -16.50 -43.81 7.57
N GLU A 57 -16.88 -44.70 8.49
CA GLU A 57 -15.98 -45.26 9.50
C GLU A 57 -14.89 -46.14 8.87
N ASP A 58 -15.24 -46.91 7.84
CA ASP A 58 -14.28 -47.78 7.16
C ASP A 58 -13.22 -46.93 6.44
N THR A 59 -13.64 -45.87 5.74
CA THR A 59 -12.74 -44.90 5.13
C THR A 59 -11.88 -44.17 6.17
N LEU A 60 -12.46 -43.74 7.29
CA LEU A 60 -11.73 -43.07 8.37
C LEU A 60 -10.62 -43.96 8.93
N GLN A 61 -10.95 -45.20 9.29
CA GLN A 61 -9.98 -46.16 9.82
C GLN A 61 -8.89 -46.49 8.81
N TYR A 62 -9.25 -46.65 7.53
CA TYR A 62 -8.28 -46.86 6.46
C TYR A 62 -7.27 -45.72 6.35
N LEU A 63 -7.73 -44.47 6.35
CA LEU A 63 -6.87 -43.29 6.25
C LEU A 63 -5.93 -43.15 7.46
N LEU A 64 -6.44 -43.34 8.67
CA LEU A 64 -5.66 -43.28 9.91
C LEU A 64 -4.56 -44.36 9.94
N GLN A 65 -4.88 -45.60 9.57
CA GLN A 65 -3.92 -46.71 9.51
C GLN A 65 -2.80 -46.48 8.49
N ASN A 66 -3.07 -45.67 7.46
CA ASN A 66 -2.09 -45.29 6.42
C ASN A 66 -1.40 -43.95 6.72
N GLY A 67 -1.53 -43.40 7.94
CA GLY A 67 -0.75 -42.25 8.40
C GLY A 67 -1.29 -40.88 7.99
N VAL A 68 -2.55 -40.79 7.54
CA VAL A 68 -3.24 -39.51 7.37
C VAL A 68 -3.64 -38.97 8.74
N ASP A 69 -3.40 -37.68 9.00
CA ASP A 69 -3.77 -37.05 10.28
C ASP A 69 -5.29 -37.10 10.51
N GLU A 70 -5.71 -37.05 11.78
CA GLU A 70 -7.09 -37.27 12.16
C GLU A 70 -8.07 -36.25 11.57
N ILE A 71 -7.68 -34.97 11.48
CA ILE A 71 -8.56 -33.91 10.99
C ILE A 71 -8.78 -34.06 9.49
N LEU A 72 -7.72 -34.30 8.73
CA LEU A 72 -7.81 -34.55 7.29
C LEU A 72 -8.52 -35.87 6.98
N ALA A 73 -8.27 -36.93 7.76
CA ALA A 73 -8.93 -38.22 7.60
C ALA A 73 -10.44 -38.09 7.81
N ARG A 74 -10.89 -37.37 8.85
CA ARG A 74 -12.30 -37.04 9.08
C ARG A 74 -12.90 -36.24 7.94
N HIS A 75 -12.18 -35.26 7.39
CA HIS A 75 -12.64 -34.49 6.24
C HIS A 75 -12.90 -35.36 5.01
N VAL A 76 -11.96 -36.24 4.67
CA VAL A 76 -12.12 -37.15 3.53
C VAL A 76 -13.23 -38.17 3.81
N ALA A 77 -13.24 -38.80 4.98
CA ALA A 77 -14.28 -39.74 5.37
C ALA A 77 -15.70 -39.13 5.35
N HIS A 78 -15.83 -37.83 5.63
CA HIS A 78 -17.10 -37.12 5.47
C HIS A 78 -17.54 -37.02 4.00
N GLN A 79 -16.63 -36.87 3.04
CA GLN A 79 -16.99 -36.87 1.61
C GLN A 79 -17.52 -38.24 1.15
N PHE A 80 -17.01 -39.32 1.76
CA PHE A 80 -17.36 -40.71 1.45
C PHE A 80 -18.70 -41.16 2.05
N VAL A 81 -19.38 -40.33 2.84
CA VAL A 81 -20.78 -40.61 3.26
C VAL A 81 -21.79 -40.39 2.12
N ARG A 82 -21.31 -39.94 0.95
CA ARG A 82 -22.11 -39.60 -0.23
C ARG A 82 -21.89 -40.64 -1.33
N ASP A 83 -22.96 -40.99 -2.02
CA ASP A 83 -22.86 -41.82 -3.21
C ASP A 83 -22.30 -41.01 -4.41
N PRO A 84 -21.55 -41.62 -5.33
CA PRO A 84 -21.18 -41.00 -6.61
C PRO A 84 -22.42 -40.60 -7.42
N LEU A 85 -22.43 -39.40 -8.01
CA LEU A 85 -23.59 -38.93 -8.80
C LEU A 85 -23.52 -39.35 -10.28
N VAL A 86 -22.32 -39.39 -10.85
CA VAL A 86 -22.11 -39.66 -12.28
C VAL A 86 -20.87 -40.52 -12.43
N ILE A 87 -21.02 -41.76 -12.90
CA ILE A 87 -19.89 -42.64 -13.25
C ILE A 87 -20.06 -43.04 -14.71
N TYR A 88 -18.99 -42.89 -15.49
CA TYR A 88 -18.93 -43.38 -16.87
C TYR A 88 -18.45 -44.83 -16.88
N ARG A 89 -19.00 -45.64 -17.79
CA ARG A 89 -18.68 -47.07 -17.85
C ARG A 89 -17.20 -47.30 -18.14
N GLU A 90 -16.62 -46.42 -18.95
CA GLU A 90 -15.23 -46.43 -19.40
C GLU A 90 -14.24 -46.13 -18.25
N THR A 91 -14.70 -45.51 -17.17
CA THR A 91 -13.88 -45.10 -16.03
C THR A 91 -14.13 -45.95 -14.78
N LEU A 92 -14.83 -47.09 -14.92
CA LEU A 92 -15.10 -48.01 -13.82
C LEU A 92 -13.80 -48.62 -13.27
N ASP A 93 -12.93 -49.11 -14.15
CA ASP A 93 -11.63 -49.68 -13.79
C ASP A 93 -10.53 -48.66 -14.10
N GLN A 94 -9.67 -48.37 -13.11
CA GLN A 94 -8.59 -47.39 -13.24
C GLN A 94 -7.31 -47.86 -12.55
N ASP A 95 -6.17 -47.29 -12.98
CA ASP A 95 -4.91 -47.39 -12.27
C ASP A 95 -4.85 -46.31 -11.17
N ASN A 96 -4.99 -46.74 -9.91
CA ASN A 96 -5.02 -45.84 -8.75
C ASN A 96 -3.67 -45.18 -8.45
N GLU A 97 -2.55 -45.68 -9.02
CA GLU A 97 -1.25 -45.01 -8.89
C GLU A 97 -1.10 -43.85 -9.87
N ALA A 98 -1.86 -43.88 -10.98
CA ALA A 98 -1.78 -42.88 -12.06
C ALA A 98 -3.00 -41.94 -12.13
N SER A 99 -4.15 -42.33 -11.54
CA SER A 99 -5.42 -41.61 -11.66
C SER A 99 -6.04 -41.30 -10.29
N THR A 100 -6.69 -40.13 -10.21
CA THR A 100 -7.49 -39.71 -9.05
C THR A 100 -8.98 -39.56 -9.39
N ASP A 101 -9.44 -39.99 -10.58
CA ASP A 101 -10.80 -39.70 -11.03
C ASP A 101 -11.88 -40.30 -10.11
N HIS A 102 -11.65 -41.48 -9.53
CA HIS A 102 -12.58 -42.06 -8.55
C HIS A 102 -12.74 -41.18 -7.31
N TYR A 103 -11.64 -40.66 -6.77
CA TYR A 103 -11.67 -39.71 -5.66
C TYR A 103 -12.32 -38.39 -6.09
N GLU A 104 -11.94 -37.85 -7.25
CA GLU A 104 -12.50 -36.60 -7.77
C GLU A 104 -14.01 -36.71 -8.04
N ASN A 105 -14.54 -37.88 -8.35
CA ASN A 105 -15.98 -38.10 -8.48
C ASN A 105 -16.74 -37.73 -7.20
N LEU A 106 -16.23 -38.15 -6.05
CA LEU A 106 -16.79 -37.83 -4.75
C LEU A 106 -16.44 -36.40 -4.33
N SER A 107 -15.16 -36.02 -4.41
CA SER A 107 -14.68 -34.72 -3.96
C SER A 107 -15.30 -33.56 -4.76
N SER A 108 -15.45 -33.70 -6.08
CA SER A 108 -15.98 -32.64 -6.95
C SER A 108 -17.49 -32.47 -6.87
N THR A 109 -18.20 -33.47 -6.33
CA THR A 109 -19.65 -33.44 -6.12
C THR A 109 -20.05 -33.18 -4.67
N ASN A 110 -19.08 -32.76 -3.84
CA ASN A 110 -19.28 -32.10 -2.55
C ASN A 110 -18.96 -30.60 -2.71
N TRP A 111 -19.99 -29.80 -3.02
CA TRP A 111 -19.88 -28.38 -3.33
C TRP A 111 -19.97 -27.51 -2.09
N ASN A 112 -18.87 -27.41 -1.36
CA ASN A 112 -18.82 -26.59 -0.16
C ASN A 112 -18.48 -25.11 -0.45
N SER A 113 -18.64 -24.23 0.55
CA SER A 113 -18.25 -22.81 0.47
C SER A 113 -16.75 -22.60 0.20
N MET A 114 -15.92 -23.57 0.57
CA MET A 114 -14.52 -23.68 0.18
C MET A 114 -14.18 -25.13 -0.15
N ARG A 115 -13.19 -25.35 -1.03
CA ARG A 115 -12.75 -26.69 -1.42
C ARG A 115 -11.24 -26.83 -1.35
N LEU A 116 -10.77 -27.84 -0.62
CA LEU A 116 -9.40 -28.32 -0.69
C LEU A 116 -9.24 -29.17 -1.96
N LYS A 117 -8.32 -28.79 -2.83
CA LYS A 117 -7.99 -29.51 -4.07
C LYS A 117 -6.62 -30.16 -3.92
N LEU A 118 -6.60 -31.48 -4.06
CA LEU A 118 -5.37 -32.27 -4.08
C LEU A 118 -4.51 -31.90 -5.29
N PRO A 119 -3.18 -32.07 -5.20
CA PRO A 119 -2.32 -32.09 -6.37
C PRO A 119 -2.70 -33.28 -7.26
N PRO A 120 -2.69 -33.13 -8.59
CA PRO A 120 -2.85 -34.27 -9.50
C PRO A 120 -1.65 -35.22 -9.37
N PRO A 121 -1.79 -36.52 -9.69
CA PRO A 121 -0.67 -37.48 -9.70
C PRO A 121 0.49 -37.07 -10.62
N GLN A 122 0.19 -36.29 -11.65
CA GLN A 122 1.15 -35.80 -12.64
C GLN A 122 1.05 -34.27 -12.78
N GLY A 123 2.20 -33.58 -12.77
CA GLY A 123 2.32 -32.14 -13.02
C GLY A 123 2.79 -31.33 -11.81
N ASP A 124 3.10 -30.05 -12.05
CA ASP A 124 3.79 -29.19 -11.07
C ASP A 124 2.81 -28.40 -10.16
N ILE A 125 1.52 -28.74 -10.18
CA ILE A 125 0.49 -28.00 -9.44
C ILE A 125 0.36 -28.58 -8.03
N GLY A 126 0.62 -27.76 -7.01
CA GLY A 126 0.50 -28.15 -5.60
C GLY A 126 -0.94 -28.17 -5.05
N TRP A 127 -1.02 -28.26 -3.72
CA TRP A 127 -2.26 -28.13 -2.95
C TRP A 127 -2.90 -26.76 -3.17
N ARG A 128 -4.23 -26.75 -3.35
CA ARG A 128 -4.98 -25.52 -3.63
C ARG A 128 -6.22 -25.41 -2.78
N VAL A 129 -6.61 -24.18 -2.51
CA VAL A 129 -7.87 -23.84 -1.88
C VAL A 129 -8.70 -23.06 -2.88
N GLU A 130 -9.93 -23.50 -3.11
CA GLU A 130 -10.90 -22.80 -3.96
C GLU A 130 -11.94 -22.10 -3.09
N PHE A 131 -12.07 -20.78 -3.23
CA PHE A 131 -13.07 -19.95 -2.56
C PHE A 131 -14.31 -19.81 -3.44
N ARG A 132 -15.51 -20.18 -2.94
CA ARG A 132 -16.67 -20.47 -3.80
C ARG A 132 -17.94 -19.68 -3.49
N THR A 133 -17.89 -18.72 -2.57
CA THR A 133 -19.09 -17.99 -2.09
C THR A 133 -19.37 -16.68 -2.82
N MET A 134 -18.54 -16.28 -3.80
CA MET A 134 -18.73 -15.02 -4.52
C MET A 134 -19.84 -15.15 -5.57
N GLU A 135 -20.87 -14.31 -5.46
CA GLU A 135 -21.84 -14.07 -6.53
C GLU A 135 -21.14 -13.37 -7.71
N VAL A 136 -21.54 -13.71 -8.95
CA VAL A 136 -21.04 -13.01 -10.13
C VAL A 136 -21.59 -11.59 -10.21
N GLN A 137 -20.74 -10.63 -10.57
CA GLN A 137 -21.10 -9.21 -10.65
C GLN A 137 -21.38 -8.78 -12.11
N LEU A 138 -22.01 -7.62 -12.30
CA LEU A 138 -22.49 -7.16 -13.61
C LEU A 138 -21.36 -6.78 -14.58
N THR A 139 -20.22 -6.32 -14.06
CA THR A 139 -19.08 -5.84 -14.85
C THR A 139 -17.77 -6.53 -14.51
N ASP A 140 -16.86 -6.57 -15.49
CA ASP A 140 -15.51 -7.13 -15.32
C ASP A 140 -14.72 -6.41 -14.21
N PHE A 141 -14.92 -5.10 -14.05
CA PHE A 141 -14.31 -4.31 -12.97
C PHE A 141 -14.70 -4.83 -11.58
N GLU A 142 -15.99 -5.08 -11.35
CA GLU A 142 -16.48 -5.59 -10.06
C GLU A 142 -15.98 -7.00 -9.81
N ASN A 143 -16.04 -7.87 -10.83
CA ASN A 143 -15.54 -9.24 -10.72
C ASN A 143 -14.02 -9.26 -10.46
N ALA A 144 -13.25 -8.38 -11.11
CA ALA A 144 -11.83 -8.19 -10.84
C ALA A 144 -11.59 -7.68 -9.41
N ALA A 145 -12.39 -6.72 -8.93
CA ALA A 145 -12.27 -6.17 -7.59
C ALA A 145 -12.42 -7.26 -6.52
N PHE A 146 -13.47 -8.09 -6.58
CA PHE A 146 -13.66 -9.18 -5.63
C PHE A 146 -12.63 -10.30 -5.78
N SER A 147 -12.24 -10.64 -7.01
CA SER A 147 -11.23 -11.68 -7.26
C SER A 147 -9.88 -11.28 -6.67
N ILE A 148 -9.43 -10.05 -6.93
CA ILE A 148 -8.17 -9.52 -6.41
C ILE A 148 -8.25 -9.34 -4.89
N PHE A 149 -9.41 -8.92 -4.37
CA PHE A 149 -9.60 -8.79 -2.93
C PHE A 149 -9.40 -10.13 -2.21
N ILE A 150 -9.95 -11.24 -2.69
CA ILE A 150 -9.71 -12.56 -2.09
C ILE A 150 -8.23 -12.95 -2.12
N VAL A 151 -7.52 -12.64 -3.20
CA VAL A 151 -6.07 -12.82 -3.25
C VAL A 151 -5.38 -11.98 -2.17
N LEU A 152 -5.71 -10.70 -2.05
CA LEU A 152 -5.12 -9.82 -1.02
C LEU A 152 -5.46 -10.28 0.40
N ILE A 153 -6.68 -10.76 0.65
CA ILE A 153 -7.07 -11.35 1.93
C ILE A 153 -6.21 -12.56 2.27
N SER A 154 -6.00 -13.47 1.30
CA SER A 154 -5.11 -14.62 1.52
C SER A 154 -3.68 -14.19 1.85
N ARG A 155 -3.19 -13.11 1.22
CA ARG A 155 -1.85 -12.58 1.48
C ARG A 155 -1.73 -11.96 2.87
N ILE A 156 -2.72 -11.18 3.32
CA ILE A 156 -2.66 -10.58 4.67
C ILE A 156 -2.84 -11.62 5.78
N VAL A 157 -3.63 -12.68 5.55
CA VAL A 157 -3.75 -13.79 6.52
C VAL A 157 -2.39 -14.44 6.75
N LEU A 158 -1.63 -14.69 5.68
CA LEU A 158 -0.29 -15.27 5.76
C LEU A 158 0.74 -14.27 6.30
N ALA A 159 0.77 -13.06 5.76
CA ALA A 159 1.78 -12.05 6.10
C ALA A 159 1.66 -11.57 7.55
N PHE A 160 0.44 -11.42 8.05
CA PHE A 160 0.18 -10.95 9.41
C PHE A 160 -0.17 -12.07 10.39
N LYS A 161 -0.13 -13.34 9.95
CA LYS A 161 -0.51 -14.52 10.74
C LYS A 161 -1.86 -14.30 11.44
N LEU A 162 -2.86 -13.90 10.66
CA LEU A 162 -4.18 -13.58 11.21
C LEU A 162 -4.87 -14.86 11.69
N ASN A 163 -5.48 -14.80 12.87
CA ASN A 163 -6.38 -15.82 13.37
C ASN A 163 -7.82 -15.36 13.14
N LEU A 164 -8.57 -16.10 12.31
CA LEU A 164 -9.94 -15.78 11.96
C LEU A 164 -10.93 -16.88 12.37
N TYR A 165 -10.50 -17.83 13.21
CA TYR A 165 -11.36 -18.92 13.65
C TYR A 165 -12.50 -18.42 14.53
N VAL A 166 -13.69 -18.93 14.25
CA VAL A 166 -14.91 -18.90 15.07
C VAL A 166 -15.58 -20.29 14.96
N PRO A 167 -16.36 -20.74 15.96
CA PRO A 167 -17.07 -22.01 15.88
C PRO A 167 -17.86 -22.19 14.57
N LEU A 168 -17.82 -23.37 13.97
CA LEU A 168 -18.47 -23.65 12.69
C LEU A 168 -19.99 -23.51 12.75
N SER A 169 -20.63 -23.77 13.90
CA SER A 169 -22.05 -23.47 14.09
C SER A 169 -22.38 -21.99 13.86
N LEU A 170 -21.48 -21.08 14.24
CA LEU A 170 -21.63 -19.64 14.00
C LEU A 170 -21.30 -19.26 12.55
N VAL A 171 -20.41 -20.00 11.89
CA VAL A 171 -20.18 -19.88 10.44
C VAL A 171 -21.44 -20.26 9.67
N ASP A 172 -22.15 -21.31 10.08
CA ASP A 172 -23.43 -21.69 9.50
C ASP A 172 -24.50 -20.63 9.73
N GLU A 173 -24.59 -20.09 10.95
CA GLU A 173 -25.51 -19.00 11.24
C GLU A 173 -25.19 -17.76 10.38
N ASN A 174 -23.92 -17.43 10.18
CA ASN A 174 -23.50 -16.36 9.28
C ASN A 174 -23.94 -16.62 7.84
N MET A 175 -23.84 -17.86 7.35
CA MET A 175 -24.34 -18.22 6.02
C MET A 175 -25.85 -18.02 5.91
N ASP A 176 -26.62 -18.38 6.93
CA ASP A 176 -28.08 -18.15 6.96
C ASP A 176 -28.42 -16.65 6.97
N ARG A 177 -27.71 -15.85 7.78
CA ARG A 177 -27.88 -14.39 7.83
C ARG A 177 -27.52 -13.72 6.49
N ALA A 178 -26.50 -14.22 5.79
CA ALA A 178 -26.04 -13.66 4.51
C ALA A 178 -27.11 -13.71 3.41
N HIS A 179 -28.08 -14.62 3.48
CA HIS A 179 -29.17 -14.73 2.51
C HIS A 179 -30.29 -13.69 2.71
N ARG A 180 -30.32 -13.00 3.86
CA ARG A 180 -31.41 -12.06 4.16
C ARG A 180 -31.33 -10.82 3.27
N ARG A 181 -32.50 -10.23 2.97
CA ARG A 181 -32.58 -9.04 2.11
C ARG A 181 -31.87 -7.85 2.75
N ASP A 182 -30.97 -7.24 1.98
CA ASP A 182 -30.08 -6.15 2.42
C ASP A 182 -29.18 -6.54 3.61
N ALA A 183 -28.79 -7.83 3.73
CA ALA A 183 -27.96 -8.31 4.83
C ALA A 183 -26.68 -7.49 5.02
N VAL A 184 -26.07 -7.00 3.93
CA VAL A 184 -24.89 -6.13 3.99
C VAL A 184 -25.07 -4.88 4.87
N LEU A 185 -26.30 -4.36 4.98
CA LEU A 185 -26.60 -3.16 5.78
C LEU A 185 -27.38 -3.46 7.06
N LYS A 186 -28.15 -4.57 7.09
CA LYS A 186 -29.12 -4.85 8.16
C LYS A 186 -28.69 -5.94 9.12
N GLU A 187 -27.82 -6.85 8.69
CA GLU A 187 -27.41 -7.98 9.49
C GLU A 187 -26.05 -7.73 10.15
N LYS A 188 -25.82 -8.50 11.21
CA LYS A 188 -24.51 -8.63 11.83
C LYS A 188 -24.04 -10.07 11.71
N PHE A 189 -22.73 -10.25 11.70
CA PHE A 189 -22.08 -11.53 11.49
C PHE A 189 -21.13 -11.80 12.64
N HIS A 190 -21.10 -13.05 13.10
CA HIS A 190 -20.14 -13.53 14.07
C HIS A 190 -18.74 -13.41 13.49
N PHE A 191 -17.90 -12.65 14.15
CA PHE A 191 -16.51 -12.43 13.76
C PHE A 191 -15.63 -12.37 15.00
N ARG A 192 -14.37 -12.77 14.85
CA ARG A 192 -13.43 -12.82 15.96
C ARG A 192 -13.08 -11.40 16.43
N ARG A 193 -13.03 -11.17 17.74
CA ARG A 193 -12.68 -9.84 18.29
C ARG A 193 -11.21 -9.52 18.07
N HIS A 194 -10.34 -10.51 18.28
CA HIS A 194 -8.89 -10.38 18.19
C HIS A 194 -8.37 -11.25 17.04
N ILE A 195 -7.96 -10.61 15.95
CA ILE A 195 -7.56 -11.30 14.71
C ILE A 195 -6.06 -11.50 14.55
N THR A 196 -5.24 -11.13 15.55
CA THR A 196 -3.77 -11.25 15.53
C THR A 196 -3.27 -12.15 16.65
N ASN A 197 -2.31 -13.03 16.37
CA ASN A 197 -1.70 -13.92 17.36
C ASN A 197 -0.66 -13.20 18.24
N HIS A 198 -0.45 -13.71 19.47
CA HIS A 198 0.44 -13.17 20.51
C HIS A 198 1.89 -12.90 20.06
N ASP A 199 2.40 -13.63 19.05
CA ASP A 199 3.81 -13.62 18.60
C ASP A 199 4.06 -12.94 17.24
N ALA A 200 3.04 -12.38 16.60
CA ALA A 200 3.24 -11.78 15.27
C ALA A 200 3.91 -10.40 15.38
N CYS A 201 4.97 -10.20 14.57
CA CYS A 201 5.67 -8.94 14.21
C CYS A 201 4.73 -7.73 13.93
N VAL A 202 3.44 -8.01 13.78
CA VAL A 202 2.36 -7.04 13.85
C VAL A 202 2.41 -6.20 15.13
N SER A 203 2.89 -6.70 16.28
CA SER A 203 3.02 -5.93 17.53
C SER A 203 3.94 -4.70 17.43
N VAL A 204 4.85 -4.67 16.44
CA VAL A 204 5.76 -3.56 16.17
C VAL A 204 5.19 -2.59 15.13
N LEU A 205 4.48 -3.10 14.13
CA LEU A 205 3.71 -2.28 13.17
C LEU A 205 2.38 -1.78 13.74
N LEU A 206 1.94 -2.35 14.87
CA LEU A 206 0.75 -2.07 15.67
C LEU A 206 1.14 -1.79 17.14
N GLU A 207 2.21 -1.03 17.40
CA GLU A 207 2.55 -0.60 18.77
C GLU A 207 1.36 0.15 19.39
N GLY A 208 0.62 -0.54 20.27
CA GLY A 208 -0.50 0.01 21.03
C GLY A 208 -1.79 -0.83 21.10
N LEU A 209 -1.95 -1.91 20.31
CA LEU A 209 -3.23 -2.66 20.27
C LEU A 209 -3.39 -3.76 21.33
N CYS A 210 -2.40 -4.01 22.18
CA CYS A 210 -2.54 -4.99 23.27
C CYS A 210 -2.76 -4.29 24.62
N CYS A 211 -4.01 -3.91 24.91
CA CYS A 211 -4.44 -3.51 26.26
C CYS A 211 -4.95 -4.71 27.08
N CYS A 212 -4.36 -5.90 26.90
CA CYS A 212 -4.89 -7.12 27.52
C CYS A 212 -3.80 -7.84 28.29
N SER A 213 -3.55 -7.40 29.51
CA SER A 213 -3.02 -8.27 30.57
C SER A 213 -4.16 -9.17 31.06
N GLY A 214 -4.57 -10.14 30.25
CA GLY A 214 -5.69 -11.04 30.52
C GLY A 214 -5.34 -12.50 30.21
N THR A 215 -5.81 -13.42 31.06
CA THR A 215 -5.63 -14.87 30.93
C THR A 215 -6.19 -15.42 29.60
N ASN A 216 -5.57 -16.48 29.06
CA ASN A 216 -5.83 -17.11 27.74
C ASN A 216 -7.30 -17.20 27.25
N HIS A 217 -8.31 -17.29 28.12
CA HIS A 217 -9.72 -17.49 27.71
C HIS A 217 -10.44 -16.27 27.12
N GLN A 218 -9.87 -15.06 27.16
CA GLN A 218 -10.54 -13.86 26.64
C GLN A 218 -10.21 -13.56 25.16
N TYR A 219 -9.18 -14.19 24.60
CA TYR A 219 -8.67 -13.96 23.22
C TYR A 219 -9.38 -14.78 22.13
N ASP A 220 -10.08 -15.85 22.53
CA ASP A 220 -10.90 -16.69 21.66
C ASP A 220 -12.34 -16.16 21.51
N ALA A 221 -12.58 -14.95 22.03
CA ALA A 221 -13.88 -14.33 22.00
C ALA A 221 -14.23 -13.86 20.58
N HIS A 222 -15.47 -14.12 20.20
CA HIS A 222 -16.15 -13.57 19.03
C HIS A 222 -17.25 -12.59 19.49
N ASP A 223 -17.74 -11.80 18.54
CA ASP A 223 -18.88 -10.91 18.72
C ASP A 223 -19.56 -10.69 17.36
N GLU A 224 -20.66 -9.95 17.35
CA GLU A 224 -21.44 -9.65 16.16
C GLU A 224 -21.09 -8.28 15.59
N TYR A 225 -20.68 -8.27 14.31
CA TYR A 225 -20.25 -7.07 13.60
C TYR A 225 -20.99 -6.91 12.28
N SER A 226 -21.31 -5.67 11.91
CA SER A 226 -21.77 -5.35 10.56
C SER A 226 -20.66 -5.61 9.53
N LEU A 227 -21.03 -5.81 8.26
CA LEU A 227 -20.02 -5.91 7.20
C LEU A 227 -19.19 -4.62 7.06
N HIS A 228 -19.76 -3.46 7.38
CA HIS A 228 -19.00 -2.21 7.44
C HIS A 228 -17.85 -2.30 8.46
N GLU A 229 -18.14 -2.77 9.68
CA GLU A 229 -17.15 -2.94 10.75
C GLU A 229 -16.10 -4.01 10.40
N ILE A 230 -16.50 -5.14 9.80
CA ILE A 230 -15.56 -6.19 9.40
C ILE A 230 -14.59 -5.69 8.31
N MET A 231 -15.11 -4.99 7.30
CA MET A 231 -14.31 -4.54 6.16
C MET A 231 -13.47 -3.30 6.48
N ASN A 232 -14.07 -2.30 7.13
CA ASN A 232 -13.47 -0.98 7.33
C ASN A 232 -12.94 -0.77 8.76
N GLY A 233 -13.17 -1.74 9.64
CA GLY A 233 -12.73 -1.75 11.02
C GLY A 233 -13.80 -1.26 11.99
N LYS A 234 -13.58 -1.61 13.25
CA LYS A 234 -14.34 -1.09 14.38
C LYS A 234 -13.36 -0.45 15.34
N LYS A 235 -13.65 0.81 15.65
CA LYS A 235 -12.88 1.59 16.60
C LYS A 235 -12.72 0.80 17.91
N ASP A 236 -11.50 0.80 18.45
CA ASP A 236 -11.13 0.15 19.71
C ASP A 236 -11.24 -1.40 19.73
N ALA A 237 -11.46 -2.05 18.58
CA ALA A 237 -11.48 -3.51 18.46
C ALA A 237 -10.47 -4.05 17.43
N PHE A 238 -10.64 -3.73 16.14
CA PHE A 238 -9.73 -4.19 15.08
C PHE A 238 -9.76 -3.24 13.88
N PRO A 239 -8.65 -3.12 13.13
CA PRO A 239 -8.52 -2.14 12.05
C PRO A 239 -9.37 -2.44 10.81
N GLY A 240 -9.82 -3.68 10.62
CA GLY A 240 -10.62 -4.10 9.47
C GLY A 240 -9.80 -4.68 8.33
N LEU A 241 -10.44 -5.49 7.50
CA LEU A 241 -9.76 -6.21 6.44
C LEU A 241 -9.17 -5.28 5.36
N ILE A 242 -9.86 -4.21 4.98
CA ILE A 242 -9.39 -3.28 3.94
C ILE A 242 -8.20 -2.45 4.44
N PRO A 243 -8.21 -1.87 5.65
CA PRO A 243 -7.02 -1.20 6.19
C PRO A 243 -5.82 -2.14 6.31
N LEU A 244 -6.01 -3.40 6.70
CA LEU A 244 -4.93 -4.39 6.68
C LEU A 244 -4.38 -4.63 5.27
N VAL A 245 -5.22 -4.69 4.25
CA VAL A 245 -4.77 -4.76 2.86
C VAL A 245 -3.94 -3.54 2.47
N HIS A 246 -4.36 -2.32 2.84
CA HIS A 246 -3.57 -1.12 2.57
C HIS A 246 -2.18 -1.18 3.22
N ASN A 247 -2.11 -1.59 4.49
CA ASN A 247 -0.84 -1.79 5.18
C ASN A 247 0.05 -2.82 4.48
N TYR A 248 -0.53 -3.94 4.03
CA TYR A 248 0.21 -4.94 3.28
C TYR A 248 0.74 -4.42 1.94
N LEU A 249 -0.06 -3.64 1.22
CA LEU A 249 0.38 -3.02 -0.03
C LEU A 249 1.46 -1.96 0.20
N ASP A 250 1.43 -1.25 1.33
CA ASP A 250 2.49 -0.31 1.72
C ASP A 250 3.79 -1.04 2.07
N LEU A 251 3.71 -2.18 2.76
CA LEU A 251 4.86 -3.05 3.06
C LEU A 251 5.49 -3.65 1.79
N LEU A 252 4.67 -3.95 0.79
CA LEU A 252 5.14 -4.37 -0.53
C LEU A 252 5.67 -3.22 -1.39
N GLU A 253 5.64 -1.98 -0.89
CA GLU A 253 6.04 -0.78 -1.62
C GLU A 253 5.26 -0.63 -2.94
N CYS A 254 3.97 -1.02 -2.92
CA CYS A 254 3.09 -0.93 -4.09
C CYS A 254 2.58 0.49 -4.27
N TYR A 255 3.15 1.20 -5.24
CA TYR A 255 2.82 2.58 -5.61
C TYR A 255 2.45 2.72 -7.10
N GLY A 256 2.14 3.93 -7.56
CA GLY A 256 1.87 4.22 -8.98
C GLY A 256 0.53 3.69 -9.51
N GLU A 257 0.46 3.42 -10.81
CA GLU A 257 -0.78 2.95 -11.48
C GLU A 257 -1.40 1.70 -10.84
N PRO A 258 -0.63 0.64 -10.49
CA PRO A 258 -1.19 -0.54 -9.83
C PRO A 258 -1.88 -0.19 -8.51
N ARG A 259 -1.27 0.68 -7.69
CA ARG A 259 -1.88 1.10 -6.42
C ARG A 259 -3.15 1.91 -6.62
N ILE A 260 -3.20 2.78 -7.63
CA ILE A 260 -4.40 3.55 -7.96
C ILE A 260 -5.55 2.60 -8.34
N MET A 261 -5.29 1.59 -9.17
CA MET A 261 -6.31 0.61 -9.57
C MET A 261 -6.78 -0.25 -8.39
N LEU A 262 -5.85 -0.73 -7.56
CA LEU A 262 -6.17 -1.47 -6.34
C LEU A 262 -7.01 -0.64 -5.37
N ASN A 263 -6.68 0.64 -5.19
CA ASN A 263 -7.47 1.54 -4.36
C ASN A 263 -8.90 1.67 -4.90
N GLN A 264 -9.11 1.77 -6.23
CA GLN A 264 -10.46 1.80 -6.79
C GLN A 264 -11.26 0.52 -6.48
N TYR A 265 -10.64 -0.65 -6.55
CA TYR A 265 -11.27 -1.92 -6.17
C TYR A 265 -11.60 -1.97 -4.68
N LEU A 266 -10.67 -1.56 -3.82
CA LEU A 266 -10.88 -1.54 -2.37
C LEU A 266 -11.96 -0.54 -1.97
N THR A 267 -12.00 0.63 -2.60
CA THR A 267 -13.06 1.63 -2.37
C THR A 267 -14.43 1.10 -2.77
N LEU A 268 -14.54 0.35 -3.88
CA LEU A 268 -15.81 -0.29 -4.27
C LEU A 268 -16.33 -1.20 -3.16
N ILE A 269 -15.47 -2.05 -2.61
CA ILE A 269 -15.83 -3.02 -1.56
C ILE A 269 -16.13 -2.31 -0.24
N SER A 270 -15.29 -1.34 0.15
CA SER A 270 -15.48 -0.48 1.33
C SER A 270 -16.84 0.22 1.29
N HIS A 271 -17.15 0.87 0.17
CA HIS A 271 -18.38 1.65 0.01
C HIS A 271 -19.63 0.77 -0.09
N ARG A 272 -19.52 -0.45 -0.61
CA ARG A 272 -20.62 -1.43 -0.56
C ARG A 272 -20.88 -1.92 0.86
N ALA A 273 -19.82 -2.21 1.60
CA ALA A 273 -19.92 -2.62 2.99
C ALA A 273 -20.51 -1.52 3.89
N SER A 274 -20.21 -0.24 3.62
CA SER A 274 -20.75 0.91 4.35
C SER A 274 -22.14 1.37 3.90
N GLY A 275 -22.63 0.87 2.75
CA GLY A 275 -23.89 1.31 2.14
C GLY A 275 -23.81 2.62 1.36
N GLN A 276 -22.62 3.21 1.20
CA GLN A 276 -22.40 4.36 0.31
C GLN A 276 -22.62 3.99 -1.18
N LEU A 277 -22.37 2.73 -1.55
CA LEU A 277 -22.70 2.18 -2.86
C LEU A 277 -23.64 0.97 -2.72
N GLN A 278 -24.52 0.81 -3.70
CA GLN A 278 -25.48 -0.28 -3.76
C GLN A 278 -24.81 -1.60 -4.16
N THR A 279 -25.36 -2.71 -3.67
CA THR A 279 -25.08 -4.03 -4.24
C THR A 279 -25.89 -4.22 -5.54
N PRO A 280 -25.43 -5.08 -6.47
CA PRO A 280 -26.22 -5.43 -7.65
C PRO A 280 -27.61 -5.98 -7.29
N ALA A 281 -27.72 -6.77 -6.22
CA ALA A 281 -29.00 -7.30 -5.75
C ALA A 281 -29.98 -6.20 -5.30
N HIS A 282 -29.48 -5.18 -4.59
CA HIS A 282 -30.31 -4.03 -4.19
C HIS A 282 -30.71 -3.20 -5.42
N PHE A 283 -29.76 -2.94 -6.33
CA PHE A 283 -30.02 -2.24 -7.58
C PHE A 283 -31.09 -2.94 -8.44
N MET A 284 -30.95 -4.24 -8.70
CA MET A 284 -31.92 -5.01 -9.50
C MET A 284 -33.31 -5.01 -8.84
N ARG A 285 -33.37 -5.13 -7.51
CA ARG A 285 -34.63 -5.06 -6.77
C ARG A 285 -35.29 -3.69 -6.91
N LYS A 286 -34.51 -2.61 -6.75
CA LYS A 286 -34.98 -1.24 -6.93
C LYS A 286 -35.50 -1.03 -8.35
N PHE A 287 -34.73 -1.46 -9.37
CA PHE A 287 -35.13 -1.41 -10.77
C PHE A 287 -36.49 -2.08 -11.00
N MET A 288 -36.68 -3.29 -10.47
CA MET A 288 -37.94 -4.02 -10.59
C MET A 288 -39.10 -3.33 -9.86
N MET A 289 -38.89 -2.82 -8.65
CA MET A 289 -39.93 -2.14 -7.87
C MET A 289 -40.37 -0.81 -8.48
N GLU A 290 -39.47 -0.12 -9.19
CA GLU A 290 -39.73 1.15 -9.86
C GLU A 290 -40.23 0.96 -11.30
N HIS A 291 -40.28 -0.28 -11.81
CA HIS A 291 -40.67 -0.55 -13.18
C HIS A 291 -42.16 -0.27 -13.40
N PRO A 292 -42.58 0.41 -14.49
CA PRO A 292 -43.99 0.78 -14.71
C PRO A 292 -44.97 -0.39 -14.79
N THR A 293 -44.49 -1.58 -15.13
CA THR A 293 -45.32 -2.80 -15.20
C THR A 293 -45.46 -3.51 -13.86
N TYR A 294 -44.73 -3.11 -12.83
CA TYR A 294 -44.76 -3.77 -11.53
C TYR A 294 -46.05 -3.44 -10.78
N ARG A 295 -46.74 -4.48 -10.31
CA ARG A 295 -48.08 -4.38 -9.70
C ARG A 295 -48.06 -4.50 -8.17
N GLN A 296 -46.88 -4.35 -7.56
CA GLN A 296 -46.69 -4.51 -6.11
C GLN A 296 -47.06 -5.91 -5.59
N ASP A 297 -47.00 -6.92 -6.45
CA ASP A 297 -47.41 -8.31 -6.20
C ASP A 297 -46.23 -9.29 -6.11
N SER A 298 -44.99 -8.77 -6.08
CA SER A 298 -43.74 -9.55 -6.15
C SER A 298 -43.55 -10.37 -7.44
N ALA A 299 -44.43 -10.23 -8.43
CA ALA A 299 -44.28 -10.89 -9.72
C ALA A 299 -43.34 -10.07 -10.63
N VAL A 300 -42.42 -10.75 -11.29
CA VAL A 300 -41.55 -10.14 -12.32
C VAL A 300 -42.21 -10.34 -13.69
N SER A 301 -42.63 -9.26 -14.33
CA SER A 301 -43.22 -9.33 -15.67
C SER A 301 -42.14 -9.58 -16.75
N PRO A 302 -42.47 -10.25 -17.87
CA PRO A 302 -41.53 -10.45 -18.97
C PRO A 302 -40.91 -9.14 -19.49
N GLU A 303 -41.70 -8.05 -19.51
CA GLU A 303 -41.25 -6.72 -19.93
C GLU A 303 -40.21 -6.15 -18.95
N ALA A 304 -40.48 -6.21 -17.64
CA ALA A 304 -39.54 -5.74 -16.62
C ALA A 304 -38.23 -6.54 -16.64
N ALA A 305 -38.32 -7.86 -16.83
CA ALA A 305 -37.15 -8.71 -16.98
C ALA A 305 -36.33 -8.35 -18.23
N TYR A 306 -37.00 -8.14 -19.37
CA TYR A 306 -36.36 -7.74 -20.62
C TYR A 306 -35.64 -6.39 -20.48
N ASP A 307 -36.31 -5.40 -19.89
CA ASP A 307 -35.74 -4.06 -19.72
C ASP A 307 -34.57 -4.07 -18.72
N LEU A 308 -34.64 -4.87 -17.65
CA LEU A 308 -33.50 -5.07 -16.75
C LEU A 308 -32.30 -5.66 -17.49
N MET A 309 -32.49 -6.74 -18.26
CA MET A 309 -31.41 -7.37 -19.01
C MET A 309 -30.80 -6.43 -20.07
N LYS A 310 -31.64 -5.66 -20.76
CA LYS A 310 -31.19 -4.64 -21.71
C LYS A 310 -30.38 -3.54 -21.01
N HIS A 311 -30.80 -3.14 -19.80
CA HIS A 311 -30.08 -2.15 -19.01
C HIS A 311 -28.73 -2.67 -18.51
N CYS A 312 -28.69 -3.89 -17.94
CA CYS A 312 -27.46 -4.57 -17.54
C CYS A 312 -26.47 -4.66 -18.71
N LYS A 313 -26.93 -5.07 -19.91
CA LYS A 313 -26.09 -5.10 -21.11
C LYS A 313 -25.48 -3.73 -21.43
N ARG A 314 -26.31 -2.67 -21.43
CA ARG A 314 -25.82 -1.30 -21.71
C ARG A 314 -24.84 -0.83 -20.64
N LEU A 315 -25.02 -1.25 -19.39
CA LEU A 315 -24.14 -0.92 -18.27
C LEU A 315 -22.76 -1.56 -18.48
N THR A 316 -22.72 -2.85 -18.79
CA THR A 316 -21.47 -3.59 -19.07
C THR A 316 -20.77 -3.06 -20.32
N GLU A 317 -21.51 -2.57 -21.32
CA GLU A 317 -20.97 -1.90 -22.52
C GLU A 317 -20.53 -0.44 -22.26
N GLY A 318 -20.69 0.09 -21.04
CA GLY A 318 -20.35 1.48 -20.70
C GLY A 318 -21.23 2.54 -21.39
N LYS A 319 -22.39 2.14 -21.92
CA LYS A 319 -23.35 3.03 -22.62
C LYS A 319 -24.29 3.75 -21.66
N VAL A 320 -24.41 3.26 -20.43
CA VAL A 320 -25.11 3.93 -19.33
C VAL A 320 -24.22 3.92 -18.09
N SER A 321 -24.48 4.85 -17.18
CA SER A 321 -23.77 4.94 -15.90
C SER A 321 -24.78 4.82 -14.77
N GLU A 322 -24.40 4.12 -13.71
CA GLU A 322 -25.19 3.96 -12.48
C GLU A 322 -24.40 4.50 -11.30
N PRO A 323 -24.55 5.81 -10.96
CA PRO A 323 -23.84 6.41 -9.84
C PRO A 323 -24.14 5.73 -8.51
N GLY A 324 -25.32 5.13 -8.35
CA GLY A 324 -25.66 4.35 -7.15
C GLY A 324 -24.85 3.06 -7.00
N LEU A 325 -24.41 2.45 -8.12
CA LEU A 325 -23.59 1.23 -8.11
C LEU A 325 -22.09 1.52 -8.02
N TYR A 326 -21.62 2.62 -8.63
CA TYR A 326 -20.19 2.86 -8.83
C TYR A 326 -19.67 4.22 -8.34
N GLY A 327 -20.56 5.17 -8.00
CA GLY A 327 -20.16 6.53 -7.63
C GLY A 327 -19.27 7.19 -8.68
N LYS A 328 -18.06 7.58 -8.28
CA LYS A 328 -17.01 8.12 -9.17
C LYS A 328 -15.93 7.09 -9.55
N LEU A 329 -16.02 5.86 -9.04
CA LEU A 329 -15.01 4.81 -9.20
C LEU A 329 -14.94 4.24 -10.61
N TRP A 330 -16.00 4.46 -11.40
CA TRP A 330 -16.07 4.06 -12.79
C TRP A 330 -15.70 5.22 -13.72
N PRO A 331 -14.42 5.38 -14.10
CA PRO A 331 -14.08 6.22 -15.23
C PRO A 331 -14.53 5.48 -16.50
N ARG A 332 -15.13 6.23 -17.43
CA ARG A 332 -15.43 5.81 -18.80
C ARG A 332 -14.39 4.81 -19.32
N CYS A 333 -14.75 3.54 -19.37
CA CYS A 333 -14.08 2.57 -20.21
C CYS A 333 -14.42 2.96 -21.66
N ASN A 334 -13.65 3.89 -22.22
CA ASN A 334 -13.51 4.03 -23.64
C ASN A 334 -12.10 4.53 -23.95
N LYS A 335 -11.31 3.57 -24.43
CA LYS A 335 -9.97 3.63 -25.03
C LYS A 335 -8.79 3.43 -24.08
N SER A 336 -8.15 2.27 -24.24
CA SER A 336 -6.87 1.92 -23.64
C SER A 336 -5.78 2.97 -23.95
N PRO A 337 -4.71 3.08 -23.14
CA PRO A 337 -3.58 3.97 -23.41
C PRO A 337 -2.96 3.76 -24.81
N ILE A 338 -3.01 2.53 -25.33
CA ILE A 338 -2.54 2.16 -26.67
C ILE A 338 -3.34 2.90 -27.77
N GLN A 339 -4.63 3.19 -27.54
CA GLN A 339 -5.48 3.89 -28.49
C GLN A 339 -5.45 5.43 -28.36
N ARG A 340 -4.91 6.00 -27.27
CA ARG A 340 -4.69 7.46 -27.16
C ARG A 340 -3.53 7.94 -28.03
N ARG A 341 -2.54 7.10 -28.29
CA ARG A 341 -1.39 7.41 -29.17
C ARG A 341 -1.76 7.68 -30.63
N ALA A 342 -2.97 7.31 -31.08
CA ALA A 342 -3.40 7.47 -32.46
C ALA A 342 -4.17 8.77 -32.75
N LEU A 343 -4.35 9.68 -31.78
CA LEU A 343 -5.26 10.84 -31.91
C LEU A 343 -4.62 12.22 -31.73
N HIS A 344 -3.30 12.34 -31.68
CA HIS A 344 -2.59 13.64 -31.73
C HIS A 344 -1.41 13.55 -32.70
N PRO A 345 -1.53 14.06 -33.94
CA PRO A 345 -0.44 14.03 -34.92
C PRO A 345 0.70 15.03 -34.64
N ASP A 346 0.50 16.02 -33.77
CA ASP A 346 1.30 17.27 -33.80
C ASP A 346 2.13 17.55 -32.54
N VAL A 347 2.64 16.54 -31.84
CA VAL A 347 3.65 16.75 -30.79
C VAL A 347 5.01 16.25 -31.29
N PRO A 348 6.02 17.14 -31.47
CA PRO A 348 7.32 16.75 -31.98
C PRO A 348 8.03 15.80 -31.01
N HIS A 349 8.51 14.70 -31.57
CA HIS A 349 9.21 13.61 -30.90
C HIS A 349 10.55 14.07 -30.30
N ILE A 350 10.80 13.77 -29.03
CA ILE A 350 12.15 13.55 -28.49
C ILE A 350 12.15 12.11 -27.97
N ALA A 351 12.69 11.19 -28.77
CA ALA A 351 12.91 9.81 -28.35
C ALA A 351 14.15 9.74 -27.43
N PRO A 352 14.07 9.10 -26.26
CA PRO A 352 15.27 8.63 -25.59
C PRO A 352 15.72 7.32 -26.26
N ASP A 353 16.91 7.34 -26.85
CA ASP A 353 17.59 6.15 -27.36
C ASP A 353 17.89 5.19 -26.19
N PHE A 354 17.02 4.19 -26.00
CA PHE A 354 17.30 3.02 -25.18
C PHE A 354 17.30 1.79 -26.09
N VAL A 355 18.49 1.28 -26.40
CA VAL A 355 18.68 -0.03 -27.04
C VAL A 355 18.66 -1.08 -25.93
N PRO A 356 17.70 -2.01 -25.90
CA PRO A 356 17.71 -3.10 -24.93
C PRO A 356 18.72 -4.17 -25.35
N VAL A 357 19.75 -4.39 -24.53
CA VAL A 357 20.62 -5.57 -24.63
C VAL A 357 19.84 -6.78 -24.16
N ARG A 358 19.27 -7.55 -25.10
CA ARG A 358 18.75 -8.90 -24.84
C ARG A 358 19.90 -9.90 -24.94
N ALA A 359 20.32 -10.44 -23.81
CA ALA A 359 21.06 -11.69 -23.77
C ALA A 359 20.11 -12.86 -24.05
N LYS A 360 20.25 -13.53 -25.19
CA LYS A 360 19.88 -14.96 -25.36
C LYS A 360 20.84 -15.64 -26.32
N GLY A 361 21.43 -16.74 -25.84
CA GLY A 361 22.34 -17.59 -26.58
C GLY A 361 21.67 -18.36 -27.72
N THR A 362 22.47 -18.50 -28.78
CA THR A 362 22.58 -19.61 -29.76
C THR A 362 21.31 -20.20 -30.38
N LEU A 363 21.15 -19.98 -31.70
CA LEU A 363 21.20 -21.04 -32.73
C LEU A 363 21.24 -20.44 -34.15
N THR A 364 22.39 -20.67 -34.79
CA THR A 364 22.69 -20.84 -36.24
C THR A 364 21.64 -20.50 -37.32
N SER A 365 21.96 -19.54 -38.19
CA SER A 365 21.93 -19.66 -39.67
C SER A 365 22.49 -18.40 -40.35
N ALA A 366 23.31 -18.57 -41.40
CA ALA A 366 24.11 -17.54 -42.08
C ALA A 366 23.31 -16.36 -42.72
N PRO A 367 23.92 -15.18 -42.93
CA PRO A 367 23.24 -14.01 -43.51
C PRO A 367 23.26 -14.01 -45.05
N PRO A 368 22.20 -13.52 -45.73
CA PRO A 368 22.24 -13.27 -47.17
C PRO A 368 22.89 -11.90 -47.49
N LYS A 369 23.52 -11.82 -48.67
CA LYS A 369 24.26 -10.66 -49.18
C LYS A 369 23.35 -9.42 -49.44
N PRO A 370 23.87 -8.18 -49.38
CA PRO A 370 23.09 -6.97 -49.64
C PRO A 370 22.84 -6.72 -51.14
N ASN A 371 21.65 -6.22 -51.44
CA ASN A 371 21.20 -5.76 -52.76
C ASN A 371 21.82 -4.38 -53.10
N PRO A 372 22.50 -4.21 -54.24
CA PRO A 372 23.13 -2.95 -54.63
C PRO A 372 22.15 -2.11 -55.43
N ASN A 373 21.40 -1.22 -54.78
CA ASN A 373 20.78 -0.05 -55.45
C ASN A 373 20.10 0.85 -54.43
N THR A 374 20.84 1.76 -53.79
CA THR A 374 20.35 3.14 -53.54
C THR A 374 21.50 4.07 -53.15
N PRO A 375 21.48 5.34 -53.60
CA PRO A 375 22.66 6.18 -53.80
C PRO A 375 23.02 7.09 -52.60
N THR A 376 24.27 7.56 -52.66
CA THR A 376 25.07 8.24 -51.63
C THR A 376 25.00 9.78 -51.62
N MET A 377 25.21 10.35 -50.41
CA MET A 377 25.90 11.62 -50.02
C MET A 377 25.14 12.96 -50.15
N PRO A 378 25.53 14.09 -49.48
CA PRO A 378 26.80 14.41 -48.79
C PRO A 378 26.71 15.19 -47.44
N ASN A 379 27.90 15.64 -46.99
CA ASN A 379 28.37 16.12 -45.69
C ASN A 379 28.27 17.67 -45.47
N LYS A 380 28.28 18.04 -44.18
CA LYS A 380 28.64 19.30 -43.45
C LYS A 380 29.31 20.49 -44.19
N ALA A 381 28.81 21.73 -43.99
CA ALA A 381 29.57 22.98 -43.67
C ALA A 381 28.69 24.27 -43.64
N HIS A 382 29.14 25.29 -42.87
CA HIS A 382 28.71 26.71 -42.74
C HIS A 382 27.46 26.98 -41.86
N TRP A 383 27.49 27.80 -40.79
CA TRP A 383 28.11 29.13 -40.64
C TRP A 383 28.40 29.49 -39.16
N ASP A 384 29.65 29.84 -38.87
CA ASP A 384 29.99 30.84 -37.85
C ASP A 384 29.75 32.23 -38.45
N ALA A 385 29.19 33.17 -37.67
CA ALA A 385 29.75 34.51 -37.43
C ALA A 385 28.77 35.47 -36.72
N ILE A 386 29.40 36.29 -35.85
CA ILE A 386 29.02 37.62 -35.33
C ILE A 386 28.40 37.66 -33.93
N ASP A 387 29.27 38.13 -33.03
CA ASP A 387 29.16 38.43 -31.60
C ASP A 387 29.14 39.96 -31.40
N SER A 388 28.89 40.42 -30.15
CA SER A 388 28.98 41.80 -29.61
C SER A 388 27.90 42.81 -30.10
N ASP A 389 27.30 43.70 -29.28
CA ASP A 389 27.89 44.54 -28.24
C ASP A 389 26.87 45.20 -27.24
N HIS A 390 27.37 45.50 -26.02
CA HIS A 390 27.03 46.62 -25.09
C HIS A 390 25.70 46.72 -24.28
N GLY A 391 25.86 46.70 -22.93
CA GLY A 391 25.41 47.81 -22.05
C GLY A 391 24.17 47.62 -21.15
N CYS A 392 24.38 47.63 -19.83
CA CYS A 392 23.40 48.00 -18.78
C CYS A 392 23.93 49.32 -18.14
N PRO A 393 23.17 50.27 -17.49
CA PRO A 393 21.86 50.22 -16.79
C PRO A 393 21.01 51.55 -17.01
N PRO A 394 20.11 52.08 -16.13
CA PRO A 394 19.39 51.59 -14.93
C PRO A 394 17.84 51.79 -14.96
N ASN A 395 17.16 51.39 -13.87
CA ASN A 395 15.72 51.51 -13.53
C ASN A 395 14.96 52.73 -14.11
N GLU A 396 13.78 52.48 -14.70
CA GLU A 396 12.57 53.31 -14.62
C GLU A 396 11.34 52.51 -15.12
N ALA A 397 10.24 52.50 -14.37
CA ALA A 397 8.91 52.10 -14.85
C ALA A 397 8.28 53.30 -15.58
N PRO A 398 7.44 53.13 -16.63
CA PRO A 398 6.02 52.87 -16.39
C PRO A 398 5.26 52.03 -17.46
N ASP A 399 4.13 51.47 -17.02
CA ASP A 399 2.90 51.10 -17.73
C ASP A 399 2.87 51.02 -19.28
N GLN A 400 2.53 49.84 -19.81
CA GLN A 400 1.22 49.58 -20.44
C GLN A 400 0.99 48.08 -20.76
N PRO A 401 -0.27 47.58 -20.81
CA PRO A 401 -0.58 46.19 -20.54
C PRO A 401 -1.32 45.50 -21.68
N HIS A 402 -0.74 44.55 -22.41
CA HIS A 402 -1.55 43.64 -23.26
C HIS A 402 -0.97 42.22 -23.39
N THR A 403 -1.85 41.22 -23.16
CA THR A 403 -1.78 39.77 -23.49
C THR A 403 -1.33 38.72 -22.45
N GLY A 404 -1.41 38.98 -21.14
CA GLY A 404 -1.09 37.97 -20.08
C GLY A 404 -2.27 37.27 -19.37
N ALA A 405 -3.52 37.69 -19.58
CA ALA A 405 -4.64 37.46 -18.64
C ALA A 405 -5.11 36.00 -18.38
N PRO A 406 -5.14 35.05 -19.36
CA PRO A 406 -5.68 33.71 -19.11
C PRO A 406 -4.75 32.87 -18.20
N TYR A 407 -3.44 32.99 -18.40
CA TYR A 407 -2.43 32.21 -17.68
C TYR A 407 -2.27 32.66 -16.23
N THR A 408 -2.29 33.98 -15.97
CA THR A 408 -2.27 34.53 -14.62
C THR A 408 -3.55 34.20 -13.85
N MET A 409 -4.72 34.26 -14.49
CA MET A 409 -5.98 33.93 -13.81
C MET A 409 -6.10 32.42 -13.49
N MET A 410 -5.64 31.54 -14.38
CA MET A 410 -5.63 30.09 -14.12
C MET A 410 -4.63 29.71 -13.02
N ARG A 411 -3.44 30.32 -13.02
CA ARG A 411 -2.44 30.15 -11.96
C ARG A 411 -2.94 30.68 -10.62
N TYR A 412 -3.55 31.85 -10.59
CA TYR A 412 -4.17 32.42 -9.38
C TYR A 412 -5.28 31.51 -8.83
N ARG A 413 -6.16 31.00 -9.69
CA ARG A 413 -7.21 30.05 -9.30
C ARG A 413 -6.63 28.75 -8.75
N MET A 414 -5.52 28.25 -9.29
CA MET A 414 -4.86 27.06 -8.76
C MET A 414 -4.18 27.33 -7.42
N ILE A 415 -3.50 28.48 -7.26
CA ILE A 415 -2.90 28.88 -5.97
C ILE A 415 -3.98 29.01 -4.90
N LYS A 416 -5.10 29.68 -5.21
CA LYS A 416 -6.23 29.79 -4.28
C LYS A 416 -6.76 28.40 -3.89
N PHE A 417 -6.94 27.51 -4.87
CA PHE A 417 -7.40 26.15 -4.61
C PHE A 417 -6.45 25.35 -3.72
N LEU A 418 -5.13 25.46 -3.95
CA LEU A 418 -4.13 24.88 -3.06
C LEU A 418 -4.28 25.44 -1.64
N LYS A 419 -4.38 26.77 -1.49
CA LYS A 419 -4.56 27.42 -0.17
C LYS A 419 -5.82 26.93 0.54
N ASP A 420 -6.93 26.76 -0.18
CA ASP A 420 -8.19 26.26 0.37
C ASP A 420 -8.03 24.82 0.89
N ILE A 421 -7.40 23.91 0.10
CA ILE A 421 -7.10 22.53 0.55
C ILE A 421 -6.19 22.54 1.77
N LEU A 422 -5.11 23.33 1.76
CA LEU A 422 -4.17 23.39 2.88
C LEU A 422 -4.83 23.95 4.16
N ALA A 423 -5.71 24.94 4.03
CA ALA A 423 -6.49 25.46 5.15
C ALA A 423 -7.44 24.39 5.74
N GLU A 424 -8.10 23.60 4.88
CA GLU A 424 -8.93 22.48 5.34
C GLU A 424 -8.09 21.42 6.05
N MET A 425 -6.95 21.06 5.47
CA MET A 425 -6.02 20.08 6.02
C MET A 425 -5.51 20.40 7.43
N ARG A 426 -5.38 21.69 7.79
CA ARG A 426 -4.90 22.14 9.10
C ARG A 426 -5.84 21.81 10.27
N HIS A 427 -7.07 21.36 9.99
CA HIS A 427 -7.99 20.86 11.01
C HIS A 427 -7.69 19.41 11.41
N PHE A 428 -6.84 18.73 10.64
CA PHE A 428 -6.49 17.33 10.86
C PHE A 428 -5.08 17.18 11.41
N HIS A 429 -4.91 16.14 12.22
CA HIS A 429 -3.63 15.77 12.79
C HIS A 429 -2.67 15.35 11.66
N PRO A 430 -1.37 15.73 11.71
CA PRO A 430 -0.38 15.38 10.68
C PRO A 430 -0.05 13.89 10.66
N GLN A 431 -0.62 13.12 11.59
CA GLN A 431 -0.62 11.67 11.59
C GLN A 431 -2.06 11.17 11.65
N TYR A 432 -2.30 9.99 11.09
CA TYR A 432 -3.53 9.26 11.31
C TYR A 432 -3.18 7.90 11.93
N SER A 433 -3.98 7.44 12.89
CA SER A 433 -3.99 6.06 13.36
C SER A 433 -4.70 5.20 12.32
N SER A 434 -4.07 4.08 11.98
CA SER A 434 -4.78 2.96 11.40
C SER A 434 -5.60 2.27 12.50
N LEU A 435 -6.71 2.90 12.91
CA LEU A 435 -7.74 2.30 13.78
C LEU A 435 -7.16 1.55 15.00
N GLY A 436 -6.41 2.28 15.85
CA GLY A 436 -5.79 1.75 17.07
C GLY A 436 -4.32 1.36 16.90
N GLY A 437 -3.79 1.33 15.67
CA GLY A 437 -2.37 1.16 15.37
C GLY A 437 -1.53 2.45 15.54
N PRO A 438 -0.20 2.37 15.37
CA PRO A 438 0.71 3.51 15.47
C PRO A 438 0.37 4.55 14.42
N THR A 439 0.71 5.77 14.75
CA THR A 439 0.36 6.94 13.97
C THR A 439 1.33 7.11 12.80
N ILE A 440 0.80 6.96 11.59
CA ILE A 440 1.56 7.10 10.33
C ILE A 440 1.47 8.55 9.87
N CYS A 441 2.53 9.08 9.26
CA CYS A 441 2.49 10.42 8.69
C CYS A 441 1.38 10.52 7.62
N ASN A 442 0.55 11.54 7.74
CA ASN A 442 -0.36 11.93 6.67
C ASN A 442 0.47 12.62 5.57
N HIS A 443 0.62 11.94 4.43
CA HIS A 443 1.44 12.41 3.30
C HIS A 443 0.76 13.49 2.46
N THR A 444 -0.56 13.66 2.61
CA THR A 444 -1.39 14.53 1.75
C THR A 444 -0.83 15.94 1.65
N TYR A 445 -0.30 16.47 2.75
CA TYR A 445 0.18 17.85 2.83
C TYR A 445 1.35 18.05 1.86
N MET A 446 2.33 17.16 1.95
CA MET A 446 3.53 17.17 1.11
C MET A 446 3.18 16.78 -0.33
N ALA A 447 2.31 15.78 -0.51
CA ALA A 447 1.91 15.29 -1.82
C ALA A 447 1.14 16.34 -2.64
N VAL A 448 0.18 17.05 -2.05
CA VAL A 448 -0.62 18.07 -2.73
C VAL A 448 0.25 19.27 -3.12
N ILE A 449 1.16 19.71 -2.25
CA ILE A 449 2.12 20.79 -2.57
C ILE A 449 3.07 20.32 -3.69
N ALA A 450 3.65 19.13 -3.57
CA ALA A 450 4.53 18.56 -4.60
C ALA A 450 3.82 18.46 -5.96
N LEU A 451 2.60 17.90 -5.99
CA LEU A 451 1.79 17.79 -7.20
C LEU A 451 1.48 19.15 -7.80
N PHE A 452 1.16 20.15 -6.99
CA PHE A 452 0.95 21.52 -7.47
C PHE A 452 2.19 22.05 -8.20
N HIS A 453 3.38 21.92 -7.59
CA HIS A 453 4.64 22.37 -8.20
C HIS A 453 5.06 21.54 -9.42
N LEU A 454 4.61 20.29 -9.51
CA LEU A 454 4.78 19.42 -10.68
C LEU A 454 3.77 19.70 -11.81
N GLY A 455 2.84 20.65 -11.63
CA GLY A 455 1.82 21.00 -12.64
C GLY A 455 0.55 20.14 -12.58
N GLY A 456 0.27 19.53 -11.43
CA GLY A 456 -0.91 18.72 -11.17
C GLY A 456 -2.23 19.48 -11.39
N SER A 457 -3.23 18.76 -11.90
CA SER A 457 -4.56 19.33 -12.15
C SER A 457 -5.41 19.43 -10.87
N ARG A 458 -6.41 20.31 -10.85
CA ARG A 458 -7.35 20.43 -9.72
C ARG A 458 -7.98 19.08 -9.30
N PRO A 459 -8.51 18.25 -10.23
CA PRO A 459 -9.05 16.95 -9.86
C PRO A 459 -8.02 16.02 -9.22
N LEU A 460 -6.74 16.12 -9.61
CA LEU A 460 -5.68 15.28 -9.05
C LEU A 460 -5.35 15.67 -7.60
N LEU A 461 -5.25 16.98 -7.33
CA LEU A 461 -5.06 17.48 -5.96
C LEU A 461 -6.27 17.13 -5.08
N GLN A 462 -7.49 17.33 -5.58
CA GLN A 462 -8.72 16.96 -4.87
C GLN A 462 -8.80 15.46 -4.62
N TYR A 463 -8.43 14.64 -5.61
CA TYR A 463 -8.42 13.18 -5.47
C TYR A 463 -7.52 12.74 -4.32
N TRP A 464 -6.31 13.29 -4.23
CA TRP A 464 -5.39 13.00 -3.12
C TRP A 464 -5.98 13.41 -1.78
N PHE A 465 -6.63 14.57 -1.70
CA PHE A 465 -7.32 15.01 -0.49
C PHE A 465 -8.48 14.07 -0.12
N ASP A 466 -9.42 13.83 -1.04
CA ASP A 466 -10.64 13.04 -0.81
C ASP A 466 -10.38 11.58 -0.40
N HIS A 467 -9.24 11.02 -0.81
CA HIS A 467 -8.90 9.60 -0.58
C HIS A 467 -7.86 9.41 0.52
N SER A 468 -7.54 10.47 1.27
CA SER A 468 -6.62 10.41 2.39
C SER A 468 -7.34 10.17 3.70
N LEU A 469 -6.66 9.45 4.61
CA LEU A 469 -7.15 9.23 5.95
C LEU A 469 -6.82 10.44 6.82
N PHE A 470 -7.86 11.00 7.45
CA PHE A 470 -7.75 12.15 8.32
C PHE A 470 -8.18 11.80 9.73
N GLU A 471 -7.41 12.29 10.71
CA GLU A 471 -7.80 12.27 12.10
C GLU A 471 -7.96 13.69 12.63
N PRO A 472 -8.95 13.95 13.50
CA PRO A 472 -9.07 15.26 14.13
C PRO A 472 -7.90 15.49 15.09
N ILE A 473 -7.44 16.74 15.17
CA ILE A 473 -6.49 17.16 16.21
C ILE A 473 -7.18 17.03 17.57
N ARG A 474 -6.55 16.33 18.51
CA ARG A 474 -7.04 16.17 19.89
C ARG A 474 -6.09 16.84 20.87
N ARG A 475 -6.66 17.45 21.90
CA ARG A 475 -5.91 17.89 23.08
C ARG A 475 -5.80 16.74 24.09
N THR A 476 -4.68 16.67 24.78
CA THR A 476 -4.45 15.73 25.87
C THR A 476 -5.05 16.28 27.17
N GLU A 477 -5.42 15.39 28.10
CA GLU A 477 -6.01 15.79 29.40
C GLU A 477 -4.96 16.37 30.36
N GLN A 478 -3.67 16.16 30.10
CA GLN A 478 -2.57 16.71 30.90
C GLN A 478 -2.40 18.20 30.61
N GLN A 479 -2.94 19.02 31.51
CA GLN A 479 -2.85 20.48 31.48
C GLN A 479 -1.46 20.97 31.88
N HIS A 480 -0.69 21.50 30.90
CA HIS A 480 0.24 22.62 31.11
C HIS A 480 0.31 23.47 29.83
N CYS A 481 0.45 24.79 29.98
CA CYS A 481 0.70 25.71 28.86
C CYS A 481 2.12 25.45 28.33
N VAL A 482 2.24 25.19 27.03
CA VAL A 482 3.56 25.05 26.38
C VAL A 482 4.11 26.45 26.13
N ASP A 483 5.33 26.72 26.62
CA ASP A 483 6.02 27.99 26.47
C ASP A 483 7.53 27.80 26.25
N GLY A 484 8.26 28.90 26.10
CA GLY A 484 9.69 28.88 25.78
C GLY A 484 10.58 28.16 26.81
N HIS A 485 10.11 27.95 28.04
CA HIS A 485 10.87 27.29 29.11
C HIS A 485 10.66 25.78 29.16
N ASN A 486 9.50 25.27 28.73
CA ASN A 486 9.12 23.86 28.90
C ASN A 486 8.88 23.09 27.58
N TRP A 487 8.85 23.75 26.43
CA TRP A 487 8.51 23.08 25.16
C TRP A 487 9.42 21.89 24.83
N GLU A 488 10.68 21.89 25.30
CA GLU A 488 11.61 20.77 25.08
C GLU A 488 11.19 19.49 25.82
N GLU A 489 10.44 19.59 26.91
CA GLU A 489 9.87 18.44 27.64
C GLU A 489 8.81 17.70 26.79
N TYR A 490 8.32 18.34 25.72
CA TYR A 490 7.33 17.77 24.82
C TYR A 490 7.95 17.03 23.62
N LYS A 491 9.28 16.96 23.54
CA LYS A 491 9.99 16.15 22.53
C LYS A 491 9.59 14.67 22.67
N GLY A 492 9.15 14.06 21.56
CA GLY A 492 8.72 12.66 21.53
C GLY A 492 7.35 12.37 22.18
N THR A 493 6.59 13.40 22.59
CA THR A 493 5.26 13.23 23.20
C THR A 493 4.14 13.10 22.17
N LYS A 494 2.88 12.92 22.63
CA LYS A 494 1.68 12.89 21.77
C LYS A 494 0.94 14.24 21.73
N CYS A 495 1.48 15.30 22.34
CA CYS A 495 0.81 16.58 22.57
C CYS A 495 0.94 17.53 21.37
N PHE A 496 0.51 17.09 20.18
CA PHE A 496 0.65 17.89 18.96
C PHE A 496 -0.08 19.23 19.06
N ALA A 497 -1.30 19.24 19.60
CA ALA A 497 -2.16 20.42 19.60
C ALA A 497 -1.56 21.55 20.43
N GLU A 498 -1.02 21.22 21.60
CA GLU A 498 -0.44 22.12 22.56
C GLU A 498 0.90 22.69 22.05
N VAL A 499 1.76 21.83 21.50
CA VAL A 499 3.04 22.23 20.91
C VAL A 499 2.82 23.09 19.66
N ARG A 500 1.79 22.79 18.87
CA ARG A 500 1.39 23.59 17.71
C ARG A 500 0.99 25.01 18.12
N GLU A 501 0.16 25.16 19.14
CA GLU A 501 -0.30 26.47 19.63
C GLU A 501 0.90 27.33 20.07
N PHE A 502 1.87 26.73 20.76
CA PHE A 502 3.13 27.39 21.11
C PHE A 502 3.90 27.88 19.88
N PHE A 503 4.15 27.01 18.89
CA PHE A 503 4.88 27.42 17.70
C PHE A 503 4.12 28.42 16.82
N GLN A 504 2.78 28.43 16.86
CA GLN A 504 1.99 29.47 16.19
C GLN A 504 2.24 30.84 16.84
N GLY A 505 2.26 30.91 18.17
CA GLY A 505 2.60 32.13 18.90
C GLY A 505 4.04 32.60 18.63
N GLU A 506 4.99 31.66 18.62
CA GLU A 506 6.39 31.97 18.33
C GLU A 506 6.63 32.39 16.88
N ALA A 507 5.91 31.79 15.93
CA ALA A 507 6.02 32.17 14.52
C ALA A 507 5.52 33.61 14.33
N ALA A 508 4.37 33.95 14.93
CA ALA A 508 3.83 35.31 14.90
C ALA A 508 4.76 36.34 15.58
N ARG A 509 5.51 35.93 16.61
CA ARG A 509 6.43 36.81 17.36
C ARG A 509 7.76 37.03 16.64
N LEU A 510 8.36 35.96 16.11
CA LEU A 510 9.72 35.95 15.58
C LEU A 510 9.78 36.11 14.06
N GLY A 511 8.67 35.85 13.37
CA GLY A 511 8.63 35.67 11.93
C GLY A 511 9.38 34.42 11.47
N ARG A 512 9.27 34.13 10.17
CA ARG A 512 9.90 32.96 9.50
C ARG A 512 11.39 32.77 9.84
N GLU A 513 12.22 33.79 9.66
CA GLU A 513 13.66 33.65 9.87
C GLU A 513 14.03 33.49 11.35
N GLY A 514 13.31 34.18 12.24
CA GLY A 514 13.57 34.15 13.66
C GLY A 514 13.23 32.79 14.28
N ILE A 515 12.06 32.22 13.94
CA ILE A 515 11.64 30.92 14.47
C ILE A 515 12.56 29.78 13.98
N LEU A 516 12.98 29.81 12.72
CA LEU A 516 13.92 28.79 12.20
C LEU A 516 15.27 28.89 12.90
N ARG A 517 15.81 30.11 13.08
CA ARG A 517 17.09 30.31 13.76
C ARG A 517 17.07 29.85 15.21
N GLU A 518 15.96 30.07 15.91
CA GLU A 518 15.83 29.75 17.35
C GLU A 518 15.63 28.24 17.59
N TYR A 519 14.75 27.60 16.82
CA TYR A 519 14.25 26.26 17.16
C TYR A 519 14.85 25.13 16.32
N LEU A 520 15.20 25.37 15.05
CA LEU A 520 15.77 24.34 14.19
C LEU A 520 17.07 23.71 14.75
N PRO A 521 18.00 24.48 15.36
CA PRO A 521 19.23 23.90 15.92
C PRO A 521 18.97 22.94 17.08
N LYS A 522 17.83 23.08 17.77
CA LYS A 522 17.42 22.25 18.93
C LYS A 522 16.71 20.96 18.50
N LEU A 523 16.44 20.79 17.20
CA LEU A 523 15.71 19.66 16.61
C LEU A 523 16.55 18.87 15.57
N VAL A 524 17.67 19.44 15.11
CA VAL A 524 18.48 18.89 14.00
C VAL A 524 19.06 17.48 14.27
N PHE A 525 19.25 17.09 15.53
CA PHE A 525 19.70 15.72 15.86
C PHE A 525 18.65 14.65 15.50
N GLY A 526 17.37 14.98 15.57
CA GLY A 526 16.26 14.10 15.20
C GLY A 526 15.89 14.16 13.71
N LEU A 527 16.77 14.66 12.83
CA LEU A 527 16.43 15.03 11.45
C LEU A 527 15.91 13.88 10.59
N TYR A 528 16.38 12.66 10.84
CA TYR A 528 15.93 11.47 10.10
C TYR A 528 14.65 10.85 10.69
N ARG A 529 14.17 11.30 11.87
CA ARG A 529 13.05 10.68 12.58
C ARG A 529 11.77 10.73 11.77
N GLY A 530 10.98 9.66 11.90
CA GLY A 530 9.86 9.42 11.03
C GLY A 530 10.27 9.45 9.56
N SER A 531 11.42 8.90 9.18
CA SER A 531 11.92 8.87 7.79
C SER A 531 11.97 10.27 7.14
N PHE A 532 12.55 11.27 7.82
CA PHE A 532 12.59 12.68 7.39
C PHE A 532 11.24 13.38 7.18
N HIS A 533 10.09 12.77 7.49
CA HIS A 533 8.81 13.46 7.32
C HIS A 533 8.76 14.84 8.00
N PRO A 534 9.30 15.04 9.22
CA PRO A 534 9.39 16.38 9.81
C PRO A 534 10.16 17.39 8.95
N LEU A 535 11.33 16.99 8.47
CA LEU A 535 12.17 17.79 7.59
C LEU A 535 11.47 18.10 6.26
N ILE A 536 10.84 17.09 5.64
CA ILE A 536 10.14 17.23 4.36
C ILE A 536 8.94 18.16 4.52
N ARG A 537 8.17 18.03 5.60
CA ARG A 537 7.06 18.96 5.92
C ARG A 537 7.56 20.38 6.09
N LEU A 538 8.64 20.58 6.85
CA LEU A 538 9.21 21.91 7.04
C LEU A 538 9.64 22.50 5.70
N SER A 539 10.36 21.74 4.88
CA SER A 539 10.75 22.17 3.53
C SER A 539 9.54 22.58 2.69
N TYR A 540 8.46 21.79 2.68
CA TYR A 540 7.27 22.15 1.89
C TYR A 540 6.52 23.36 2.45
N SER A 541 6.53 23.55 3.78
CA SER A 541 5.90 24.73 4.40
C SER A 541 6.55 26.05 4.00
N LEU A 542 7.82 26.03 3.59
CA LEU A 542 8.52 27.23 3.10
C LEU A 542 7.98 27.74 1.75
N TYR A 543 7.23 26.92 1.00
CA TYR A 543 6.52 27.35 -0.22
C TYR A 543 5.23 28.12 0.08
N GLU A 544 4.73 28.09 1.31
CA GLU A 544 3.50 28.80 1.67
C GLU A 544 3.75 30.28 1.97
N ASP A 545 2.76 31.11 1.63
CA ASP A 545 2.68 32.49 2.12
C ASP A 545 2.07 32.46 3.52
N GLY A 546 2.90 32.53 4.56
CA GLY A 546 2.46 32.54 5.97
C GLY A 546 3.36 31.74 6.90
N GLU A 547 2.90 31.61 8.15
CA GLU A 547 3.65 31.04 9.28
C GLU A 547 3.01 29.78 9.87
N ASP A 548 1.72 29.53 9.61
CA ASP A 548 1.01 28.37 10.17
C ASP A 548 1.63 27.03 9.75
N GLY A 549 2.05 26.91 8.48
CA GLY A 549 2.70 25.69 7.99
C GLY A 549 4.03 25.42 8.70
N LEU A 550 4.77 26.49 9.08
CA LEU A 550 6.01 26.36 9.85
C LEU A 550 5.71 25.87 11.26
N ALA A 551 4.69 26.42 11.90
CA ALA A 551 4.27 25.99 13.23
C ALA A 551 3.84 24.52 13.24
N ASP A 552 3.05 24.10 12.26
CA ASP A 552 2.62 22.70 12.10
C ASP A 552 3.83 21.76 11.89
N ALA A 553 4.81 22.18 11.07
CA ALA A 553 6.00 21.39 10.79
C ALA A 553 6.92 21.27 12.02
N LEU A 554 7.15 22.36 12.75
CA LEU A 554 8.00 22.35 13.96
C LEU A 554 7.33 21.59 15.12
N ALA A 555 6.01 21.73 15.28
CA ALA A 555 5.27 20.94 16.25
C ALA A 555 5.33 19.45 15.92
N TYR A 556 5.15 19.11 14.63
CA TYR A 556 5.28 17.73 14.16
C TYR A 556 6.69 17.16 14.37
N TRP A 557 7.72 17.98 14.14
CA TRP A 557 9.11 17.60 14.40
C TRP A 557 9.34 17.34 15.88
N THR A 558 8.85 18.22 16.75
CA THR A 558 9.00 18.10 18.20
C THR A 558 8.39 16.80 18.72
N ILE A 559 7.14 16.48 18.37
CA ILE A 559 6.50 15.23 18.82
C ILE A 559 7.13 13.95 18.22
N LYS A 560 7.86 14.06 17.10
CA LYS A 560 8.60 12.95 16.48
C LYS A 560 10.06 12.87 16.90
N TYR A 561 10.53 13.83 17.70
CA TYR A 561 11.93 13.91 18.11
C TYR A 561 12.30 12.74 19.03
N ASP A 562 13.48 12.17 18.80
CA ASP A 562 14.12 11.18 19.67
C ASP A 562 15.64 11.22 19.45
N ASP A 563 16.40 11.32 20.53
CA ASP A 563 17.86 11.46 20.61
C ASP A 563 18.61 10.14 20.84
N GLN A 564 17.94 8.98 20.83
CA GLN A 564 18.57 7.68 21.12
C GLN A 564 19.74 7.28 20.19
N THR A 565 19.87 7.89 19.01
CA THR A 565 21.03 7.68 18.11
C THR A 565 22.01 8.86 18.09
N ALA A 566 21.84 9.84 18.98
CA ALA A 566 22.71 11.01 19.04
C ALA A 566 24.08 10.59 19.56
N VAL A 567 25.12 10.82 18.75
CA VAL A 567 26.51 10.66 19.18
C VAL A 567 26.96 11.99 19.74
N ALA A 568 27.16 12.06 21.05
CA ALA A 568 27.52 13.29 21.75
C ALA A 568 28.93 13.82 21.42
N ASP A 569 29.72 13.14 20.56
CA ASP A 569 31.18 13.33 20.50
C ASP A 569 31.81 13.40 19.10
N TRP A 570 31.03 13.76 18.07
CA TRP A 570 31.56 13.97 16.72
C TRP A 570 32.54 15.15 16.61
N ASP A 571 32.53 16.08 17.56
CA ASP A 571 33.41 17.25 17.60
C ASP A 571 34.78 16.96 18.25
N GLN A 572 34.88 16.09 19.27
CA GLN A 572 36.17 15.73 19.89
C GLN A 572 37.12 14.97 18.96
N HIS A 573 36.59 14.30 17.93
CA HIS A 573 37.38 13.53 16.97
C HIS A 573 37.80 14.36 15.74
N ALA A 574 37.42 15.64 15.66
CA ALA A 574 37.72 16.51 14.52
C ALA A 574 39.19 16.99 14.47
N GLU A 575 39.86 17.13 15.61
CA GLU A 575 41.23 17.69 15.67
C GLU A 575 42.29 16.80 15.00
N ALA A 576 42.06 15.50 14.86
CA ALA A 576 43.02 14.57 14.24
C ALA A 576 42.94 14.50 12.70
N LEU A 577 41.90 15.08 12.07
CA LEU A 577 41.57 14.89 10.64
C LEU A 577 42.05 16.02 9.71
N LEU A 578 42.80 16.99 10.23
CA LEU A 578 43.29 18.16 9.48
C LEU A 578 44.35 17.86 8.39
N SER A 579 44.57 16.58 8.03
CA SER A 579 45.23 16.22 6.77
C SER A 579 44.16 15.82 5.74
N THR A 580 43.81 16.81 4.92
CA THR A 580 42.56 16.95 4.17
C THR A 580 42.58 16.21 2.82
N HIS A 581 41.39 15.83 2.33
CA HIS A 581 41.00 15.28 0.99
C HIS A 581 40.73 13.77 0.84
N GLU A 582 41.08 12.89 1.80
CA GLU A 582 40.86 11.45 1.60
C GLU A 582 39.41 10.96 1.81
N TYR A 583 38.58 11.65 2.59
CA TYR A 583 37.28 11.12 3.04
C TYR A 583 36.06 11.81 2.40
N SER A 584 35.93 11.68 1.07
CA SER A 584 34.68 11.99 0.35
C SER A 584 33.58 10.98 0.70
N PRO A 585 32.27 11.35 0.68
CA PRO A 585 31.17 10.39 0.80
C PRO A 585 31.28 9.20 -0.15
N TRP A 586 31.85 9.38 -1.35
CA TRP A 586 32.12 8.30 -2.29
C TRP A 586 33.17 7.32 -1.80
N ARG A 587 34.24 7.83 -1.18
CA ARG A 587 35.30 6.99 -0.61
C ARG A 587 34.80 6.14 0.55
N LEU A 588 33.82 6.63 1.31
CA LEU A 588 33.19 5.85 2.36
C LEU A 588 32.55 4.57 1.81
N LEU A 589 31.87 4.63 0.66
CA LEU A 589 31.28 3.45 0.03
C LEU A 589 32.34 2.40 -0.37
N GLU A 590 33.53 2.83 -0.76
CA GLU A 590 34.63 1.93 -1.18
C GLU A 590 35.29 1.21 0.01
N ILE A 591 35.33 1.84 1.17
CA ILE A 591 35.93 1.26 2.39
C ILE A 591 34.89 0.61 3.32
N MET A 592 33.61 0.82 3.04
CA MET A 592 32.53 0.12 3.74
C MET A 592 32.62 -1.38 3.51
N SER A 593 32.32 -2.11 4.56
CA SER A 593 32.36 -3.57 4.59
C SER A 593 31.22 -4.07 5.48
N GLU A 594 30.94 -5.37 5.42
CA GLU A 594 29.95 -6.01 6.31
C GLU A 594 30.23 -5.76 7.80
N GLU A 595 31.49 -5.51 8.20
CA GLU A 595 31.84 -5.19 9.59
C GLU A 595 31.25 -3.87 10.09
N HIS A 596 31.00 -2.91 9.20
CA HIS A 596 30.30 -1.66 9.49
C HIS A 596 28.78 -1.84 9.57
N ALA A 597 28.29 -3.04 9.25
CA ALA A 597 26.88 -3.43 9.23
C ALA A 597 26.56 -4.60 10.17
N LYS A 598 27.54 -5.14 10.90
CA LYS A 598 27.35 -6.28 11.82
C LYS A 598 26.44 -5.89 12.97
N GLN A 599 25.20 -6.34 12.89
CA GLN A 599 24.21 -6.25 13.94
C GLN A 599 23.16 -7.36 13.79
N ASP A 600 22.43 -7.64 14.85
CA ASP A 600 21.29 -8.54 14.79
C ASP A 600 20.11 -7.83 14.12
N MET A 601 19.68 -8.36 12.98
CA MET A 601 18.57 -7.83 12.21
C MET A 601 17.26 -8.40 12.75
N SER A 602 16.32 -7.51 13.07
CA SER A 602 14.99 -7.88 13.56
C SER A 602 14.05 -8.35 12.44
N GLY A 603 14.39 -8.03 11.18
CA GLY A 603 13.51 -8.21 10.02
C GLY A 603 12.48 -7.09 9.86
N CYS A 604 12.44 -6.12 10.78
CA CYS A 604 11.63 -4.91 10.69
C CYS A 604 12.50 -3.78 10.15
N VAL A 605 12.23 -3.34 8.92
CA VAL A 605 13.01 -2.33 8.18
C VAL A 605 13.25 -1.05 8.98
N PHE A 606 12.29 -0.59 9.80
CA PHE A 606 12.42 0.61 10.62
C PHE A 606 13.34 0.41 11.84
N LYS A 607 13.20 -0.72 12.55
CA LYS A 607 14.10 -1.05 13.67
C LYS A 607 15.51 -1.35 13.18
N ASP A 608 15.59 -1.99 12.02
CA ASP A 608 16.84 -2.36 11.39
C ASP A 608 17.63 -1.12 10.96
N ILE A 609 17.00 -0.11 10.33
CA ILE A 609 17.72 1.13 9.99
C ILE A 609 18.19 1.89 11.23
N GLU A 610 17.36 1.98 12.28
CA GLU A 610 17.73 2.64 13.53
C GLU A 610 18.90 1.94 14.21
N SER A 611 18.89 0.61 14.22
CA SER A 611 19.99 -0.20 14.74
C SER A 611 21.27 0.05 13.93
N ILE A 612 21.19 0.11 12.58
CA ILE A 612 22.38 0.34 11.73
C ILE A 612 22.96 1.72 12.02
N MET A 613 22.10 2.74 12.12
CA MET A 613 22.52 4.10 12.45
C MET A 613 23.10 4.20 13.86
N ALA A 614 22.66 3.35 14.79
CA ALA A 614 23.22 3.23 16.13
C ALA A 614 24.56 2.45 16.18
N CYS A 615 24.96 1.79 15.08
CA CYS A 615 26.19 1.00 15.04
C CYS A 615 27.44 1.88 15.27
N PRO A 616 28.25 1.61 16.31
CA PRO A 616 29.43 2.43 16.62
C PRO A 616 30.46 2.47 15.49
N ASN A 617 30.59 1.40 14.71
CA ASN A 617 31.52 1.34 13.58
C ASN A 617 31.10 2.28 12.45
N LEU A 618 29.80 2.31 12.14
CA LEU A 618 29.26 3.22 11.12
C LEU A 618 29.37 4.68 11.57
N GLN A 619 29.07 4.96 12.84
CA GLN A 619 29.20 6.31 13.40
C GLN A 619 30.66 6.82 13.37
N LYS A 620 31.63 5.96 13.71
CA LYS A 620 33.07 6.27 13.59
C LYS A 620 33.48 6.54 12.15
N LEU A 621 32.88 5.85 11.18
CA LEU A 621 33.14 6.07 9.77
C LEU A 621 32.62 7.44 9.30
N VAL A 622 31.39 7.79 9.68
CA VAL A 622 30.77 9.10 9.38
C VAL A 622 31.52 10.25 10.05
N ALA A 623 32.05 10.05 11.26
CA ALA A 623 32.87 11.05 11.95
C ALA A 623 34.12 11.47 11.15
N LYS A 624 34.63 10.60 10.25
CA LYS A 624 35.78 10.88 9.37
C LYS A 624 35.44 11.75 8.16
N VAL A 625 34.16 12.01 7.88
CA VAL A 625 33.77 12.92 6.80
C VAL A 625 34.31 14.31 7.11
N ALA A 626 35.35 14.72 6.37
CA ALA A 626 35.88 16.06 6.42
C ALA A 626 34.82 17.01 5.83
N CYS A 627 34.19 17.79 6.68
CA CYS A 627 33.21 18.78 6.28
C CYS A 627 33.47 20.04 7.09
N LEU A 628 34.21 20.98 6.51
CA LEU A 628 34.30 22.35 6.98
C LEU A 628 33.03 23.10 6.55
N ASP A 629 32.71 24.21 7.23
CA ASP A 629 31.50 25.00 6.95
C ASP A 629 31.40 25.47 5.48
N ASP A 630 32.54 25.73 4.83
CA ASP A 630 32.64 26.13 3.42
C ASP A 630 32.50 24.96 2.43
N GLN A 631 32.56 23.71 2.91
CA GLN A 631 32.46 22.48 2.10
C GLN A 631 31.09 21.77 2.20
N VAL A 632 30.21 22.23 3.10
CA VAL A 632 28.89 21.63 3.38
C VAL A 632 28.08 21.36 2.11
N GLU A 633 28.00 22.34 1.21
CA GLU A 633 27.19 22.21 -0.01
C GLU A 633 27.72 21.13 -0.95
N GLU A 634 29.04 21.02 -1.09
CA GLU A 634 29.69 20.00 -1.91
C GLU A 634 29.48 18.59 -1.33
N VAL A 635 29.62 18.44 -0.01
CA VAL A 635 29.39 17.16 0.67
C VAL A 635 27.92 16.74 0.53
N LEU A 636 26.98 17.67 0.73
CA LEU A 636 25.55 17.40 0.55
C LEU A 636 25.21 16.99 -0.89
N ASP A 637 25.78 17.66 -1.89
CA ASP A 637 25.58 17.32 -3.30
C ASP A 637 26.09 15.90 -3.62
N ASN A 638 27.25 15.53 -3.08
CA ASN A 638 27.77 14.16 -3.22
C ASN A 638 26.84 13.13 -2.57
N LEU A 639 26.35 13.40 -1.35
CA LEU A 639 25.41 12.51 -0.65
C LEU A 639 24.09 12.37 -1.38
N LEU A 640 23.54 13.46 -1.92
CA LEU A 640 22.31 13.41 -2.71
C LEU A 640 22.51 12.61 -4.00
N SER A 641 23.67 12.76 -4.67
CA SER A 641 24.04 11.95 -5.84
C SER A 641 24.10 10.45 -5.51
N ILE A 642 24.69 10.10 -4.36
CA ILE A 642 24.71 8.72 -3.84
C ILE A 642 23.28 8.23 -3.57
N ALA A 643 22.47 8.99 -2.85
CA ALA A 643 21.09 8.64 -2.52
C ALA A 643 20.24 8.37 -3.77
N ILE A 644 20.34 9.22 -4.79
CA ILE A 644 19.66 9.05 -6.08
C ILE A 644 20.10 7.74 -6.74
N ARG A 645 21.40 7.42 -6.72
CA ARG A 645 21.92 6.21 -7.35
C ARG A 645 21.56 4.94 -6.59
N ILE A 646 21.51 5.00 -5.25
CA ILE A 646 20.94 3.91 -4.44
C ILE A 646 19.49 3.67 -4.85
N PHE A 647 18.69 4.73 -4.93
CA PHE A 647 17.29 4.64 -5.33
C PHE A 647 17.12 4.09 -6.75
N MET A 648 17.94 4.50 -7.71
CA MET A 648 17.90 3.97 -9.08
C MET A 648 18.34 2.50 -9.17
N ALA A 649 19.31 2.08 -8.35
CA ALA A 649 19.82 0.72 -8.36
C ALA A 649 18.88 -0.26 -7.67
N LYS A 650 18.36 0.12 -6.49
CA LYS A 650 17.43 -0.67 -5.67
C LYS A 650 16.37 0.26 -5.05
N PRO A 651 15.30 0.59 -5.81
CA PRO A 651 14.20 1.41 -5.31
C PRO A 651 13.62 0.82 -4.02
N SER A 652 13.36 1.67 -3.03
CA SER A 652 12.65 1.30 -1.80
C SER A 652 12.11 2.54 -1.11
N PHE A 653 11.22 2.35 -0.13
CA PHE A 653 10.70 3.43 0.71
C PHE A 653 11.84 4.22 1.36
N LEU A 654 12.81 3.55 2.00
CA LEU A 654 13.93 4.23 2.66
C LEU A 654 14.89 4.91 1.66
N ALA A 655 15.11 4.31 0.49
CA ALA A 655 15.90 4.94 -0.56
C ALA A 655 15.23 6.20 -1.12
N LEU A 656 13.90 6.17 -1.30
CA LEU A 656 13.13 7.35 -1.70
C LEU A 656 13.24 8.45 -0.62
N HIS A 657 13.13 8.10 0.66
CA HIS A 657 13.29 9.05 1.77
C HIS A 657 14.70 9.61 1.87
N SER A 658 15.72 8.87 1.42
CA SER A 658 17.07 9.41 1.27
C SER A 658 17.09 10.54 0.24
N VAL A 659 16.40 10.38 -0.89
CA VAL A 659 16.32 11.40 -1.96
C VAL A 659 15.47 12.60 -1.53
N THR A 660 14.25 12.36 -1.03
CA THR A 660 13.32 13.43 -0.63
C THR A 660 13.79 14.17 0.61
N GLY A 661 14.38 13.45 1.59
CA GLY A 661 15.01 14.03 2.76
C GLY A 661 16.23 14.88 2.42
N GLY A 662 17.08 14.42 1.48
CA GLY A 662 18.22 15.21 1.00
C GLY A 662 17.80 16.48 0.26
N TYR A 663 16.76 16.39 -0.57
CA TYR A 663 16.16 17.56 -1.21
C TYR A 663 15.59 18.55 -0.18
N ALA A 664 14.89 18.05 0.83
CA ALA A 664 14.35 18.88 1.90
C ALA A 664 15.47 19.55 2.72
N LEU A 665 16.55 18.82 3.03
CA LEU A 665 17.73 19.35 3.69
C LEU A 665 18.37 20.47 2.87
N LEU A 666 18.52 20.27 1.56
CA LEU A 666 19.05 21.29 0.66
C LEU A 666 18.21 22.57 0.71
N HIS A 667 16.89 22.45 0.70
CA HIS A 667 15.99 23.59 0.70
C HIS A 667 16.05 24.38 2.01
N ILE A 668 16.17 23.69 3.16
CA ILE A 668 16.26 24.36 4.46
C ILE A 668 17.68 24.82 4.83
N MET A 669 18.71 24.35 4.11
CA MET A 669 20.13 24.60 4.44
C MET A 669 20.49 26.07 4.69
N PRO A 670 19.93 27.07 3.98
CA PRO A 670 20.18 28.48 4.29
C PRO A 670 19.79 28.90 5.71
N HIS A 671 18.85 28.18 6.34
CA HIS A 671 18.33 28.48 7.68
C HIS A 671 18.93 27.57 8.77
N VAL A 672 19.72 26.55 8.40
CA VAL A 672 20.39 25.66 9.36
C VAL A 672 21.67 26.31 9.86
N THR A 673 21.80 26.50 11.18
CA THR A 673 23.03 27.03 11.79
C THR A 673 24.09 25.94 11.98
N GLN A 674 23.70 24.73 12.39
CA GLN A 674 24.59 23.58 12.61
C GLN A 674 24.74 22.74 11.32
N LYS A 675 25.27 23.36 10.25
CA LYS A 675 25.28 22.77 8.90
C LYS A 675 26.07 21.47 8.80
N VAL A 676 27.27 21.45 9.37
CA VAL A 676 28.15 20.26 9.39
C VAL A 676 27.45 19.08 10.06
N LEU A 677 26.80 19.32 11.20
CA LEU A 677 26.04 18.29 11.91
C LEU A 677 24.91 17.74 11.06
N ALA A 678 24.09 18.60 10.44
CA ALA A 678 22.97 18.17 9.60
C ALA A 678 23.43 17.28 8.43
N VAL A 679 24.56 17.64 7.79
CA VAL A 679 25.15 16.84 6.71
C VAL A 679 25.70 15.50 7.22
N LYS A 680 26.34 15.46 8.40
CA LYS A 680 26.79 14.19 8.99
C LYS A 680 25.63 13.26 9.36
N VAL A 681 24.55 13.79 9.92
CA VAL A 681 23.32 13.00 10.21
C VAL A 681 22.71 12.46 8.91
N TYR A 682 22.64 13.28 7.86
CA TYR A 682 22.16 12.82 6.55
C TYR A 682 23.10 11.77 5.93
N CYS A 683 24.41 11.93 6.07
CA CYS A 683 25.39 10.93 5.64
C CYS A 683 25.16 9.58 6.32
N LEU A 684 24.97 9.58 7.65
CA LEU A 684 24.69 8.38 8.42
C LEU A 684 23.47 7.64 7.89
N TRP A 685 22.39 8.35 7.58
CA TRP A 685 21.20 7.76 6.95
C TRP A 685 21.51 7.15 5.57
N VAL A 686 22.17 7.90 4.68
CA VAL A 686 22.45 7.44 3.31
C VAL A 686 23.29 6.15 3.34
N LEU A 687 24.28 6.07 4.24
CA LEU A 687 25.09 4.86 4.40
C LEU A 687 24.30 3.71 5.03
N ALA A 688 23.41 3.98 5.98
CA ALA A 688 22.54 2.95 6.57
C ALA A 688 21.59 2.36 5.51
N VAL A 689 21.02 3.18 4.63
CA VAL A 689 20.22 2.70 3.50
C VAL A 689 21.06 1.94 2.48
N TYR A 690 22.29 2.38 2.21
CA TYR A 690 23.22 1.64 1.35
C TYR A 690 23.46 0.21 1.86
N ILE A 691 23.67 0.03 3.17
CA ILE A 691 23.80 -1.27 3.83
C ILE A 691 22.53 -2.08 3.70
N LEU A 692 21.37 -1.51 4.04
CA LEU A 692 20.09 -2.22 4.00
C LEU A 692 19.69 -2.70 2.61
N ARG A 693 20.29 -2.12 1.57
CA ARG A 693 20.07 -2.51 0.17
C ARG A 693 21.21 -3.41 -0.33
N ASP A 694 21.91 -4.09 0.55
CA ASP A 694 22.99 -5.05 0.23
C ASP A 694 24.06 -4.45 -0.68
N PHE A 695 24.58 -3.28 -0.31
CA PHE A 695 25.76 -2.67 -0.95
C PHE A 695 25.65 -2.62 -2.50
N PRO A 696 24.62 -1.95 -3.07
CA PRO A 696 24.48 -1.90 -4.52
C PRO A 696 25.75 -1.35 -5.18
N ALA A 697 26.11 -1.88 -6.35
CA ALA A 697 27.27 -1.37 -7.08
C ALA A 697 26.95 0.02 -7.65
N LEU A 698 27.60 1.06 -7.13
CA LEU A 698 27.43 2.45 -7.56
C LEU A 698 28.71 2.94 -8.24
N ALA A 699 28.57 3.70 -9.32
CA ALA A 699 29.69 4.40 -9.96
C ALA A 699 29.60 5.90 -9.68
N PRO A 700 30.71 6.60 -9.41
CA PRO A 700 30.73 8.05 -9.34
C PRO A 700 30.38 8.68 -10.71
N PRO A 701 29.84 9.91 -10.75
CA PRO A 701 29.62 10.61 -12.02
C PRO A 701 30.95 10.91 -12.74
N PRO A 702 31.01 10.81 -14.08
CA PRO A 702 32.22 11.15 -14.84
C PRO A 702 32.60 12.64 -14.70
N ASP A 703 33.91 12.96 -14.73
CA ASP A 703 34.46 14.30 -14.45
C ASP A 703 33.89 15.45 -15.31
N ARG A 704 33.41 15.18 -16.53
CA ARG A 704 32.74 16.22 -17.36
C ARG A 704 31.40 16.69 -16.78
N GLN A 705 30.78 15.92 -15.90
CA GLN A 705 29.52 16.27 -15.24
C GLN A 705 29.76 17.24 -14.07
N ARG A 706 30.90 17.16 -13.38
CA ARG A 706 31.29 18.11 -12.32
C ARG A 706 31.34 19.57 -12.82
N ALA A 707 31.78 19.80 -14.06
CA ALA A 707 31.85 21.15 -14.66
C ALA A 707 30.50 21.64 -15.25
N VAL A 708 29.61 20.72 -15.63
CA VAL A 708 28.22 21.04 -16.03
C VAL A 708 27.36 21.31 -14.80
N ASP A 709 27.72 20.72 -13.65
CA ASP A 709 27.02 20.85 -12.37
C ASP A 709 27.18 22.24 -11.71
N ASP A 710 28.18 23.05 -12.05
CA ASP A 710 28.27 24.43 -11.56
C ASP A 710 27.24 25.37 -12.21
N ALA A 711 26.87 25.13 -13.47
CA ALA A 711 25.74 25.80 -14.12
C ALA A 711 24.40 25.11 -13.78
N ALA A 712 24.40 23.80 -13.56
CA ALA A 712 23.24 23.00 -13.17
C ALA A 712 22.91 23.05 -11.66
N ARG A 713 23.74 23.71 -10.83
CA ARG A 713 23.43 24.07 -9.43
C ARG A 713 22.09 24.81 -9.31
N LYS A 714 21.67 25.54 -10.36
CA LYS A 714 20.34 26.18 -10.49
C LYS A 714 19.26 25.29 -11.14
N ALA A 715 19.62 24.19 -11.79
CA ALA A 715 18.73 23.29 -12.55
C ALA A 715 18.47 21.93 -11.86
N ARG A 716 18.70 21.84 -10.54
CA ARG A 716 18.51 20.65 -9.69
C ARG A 716 17.09 20.04 -9.74
N TRP A 717 16.09 20.81 -10.17
CA TRP A 717 14.71 20.35 -10.35
C TRP A 717 14.59 19.19 -11.32
N GLU A 718 15.29 19.21 -12.46
CA GLU A 718 15.00 18.30 -13.56
C GLU A 718 15.40 16.85 -13.27
N THR A 719 16.46 16.65 -12.47
CA THR A 719 16.97 15.34 -12.07
C THR A 719 16.13 14.72 -10.94
N CYS A 720 15.81 15.50 -9.89
CA CYS A 720 14.89 15.05 -8.84
C CYS A 720 13.48 14.84 -9.38
N ARG A 721 13.01 15.71 -10.29
CA ARG A 721 11.75 15.56 -11.03
C ARG A 721 11.74 14.30 -11.86
N LYS A 722 12.80 13.99 -12.61
CA LYS A 722 12.90 12.72 -13.38
C LYS A 722 12.91 11.51 -12.46
N ALA A 723 13.63 11.54 -11.35
CA ALA A 723 13.64 10.44 -10.37
C ALA A 723 12.27 10.23 -9.71
N ALA A 724 11.57 11.31 -9.33
CA ALA A 724 10.20 11.26 -8.80
C ALA A 724 9.17 10.85 -9.87
N LEU A 725 9.36 11.27 -11.13
CA LEU A 725 8.52 10.86 -12.26
C LEU A 725 8.64 9.37 -12.57
N VAL A 726 9.82 8.77 -12.39
CA VAL A 726 10.01 7.32 -12.51
C VAL A 726 9.25 6.54 -11.43
N SER A 727 8.99 7.14 -10.26
CA SER A 727 8.13 6.54 -9.22
C SER A 727 6.62 6.80 -9.39
N THR A 728 6.24 7.66 -10.34
CA THR A 728 4.85 8.07 -10.59
C THR A 728 4.32 7.63 -11.97
N HIS A 729 5.12 6.89 -12.74
CA HIS A 729 4.72 6.25 -14.00
C HIS A 729 4.59 4.74 -13.86
#